data_AF-A0A9R1ALW5-F1
#
_entry.id   AF-A0A9R1ALW5-F1
#
_cell.length_a   1.000
_cell.length_b   1.000
_cell.length_c   1.000
_cell.angle_alpha   90.00
_cell.angle_beta   90.00
_cell.angle_gamma   90.00
#
_symmetry.space_group_name_H-M   'P 1'
#
loop_
_entity.id
_entity.type
_entity.pdbx_description
1 polymer ?
#
loop_
_entity_poly.entity_id
_entity_poly.type
_entity_poly.pdbx_seq_one_letter_code
_entity_poly.pdbx_strand_id
1 'polypeptide(L)'
;MRRRGRPHGGRRPLRGLQRVRLPGVPPLLRVRAPGGHPELPPVQDPLQAPQGEPPGGGRRGRGGHRRPRARVQHRRRQAAAAWRPAEQPHHRGHAPRQDELREGLRGRRRGQQHPHGGDPAHHHRQPLHAGERRVPDVSRTWPWRLLLLPAQTHPSLPDVRARSAKWGDEKKEVSWKERMDDWKSKQGIYGAADPDDMDADVPLNDEARQPLSRKVSIASSKVNPYRMVIILRLFVLCVFLRYRILNPVPEAIPLWLTSIVCEIWFAVSWILDQFPKWYPIDRETYLDRLSLRYEREGEPSMLSPVDLFVSTVDPLKEPPLVTANTVLSILAVDYPVDKVSCYVSDDGASMLSFESLSETAEFARKWVPFCKKFNIEPRAPEFYFSRKVDYLKDKVQPTFVQERRAMKREYEEFKVRINALVSKAQKVPEEGWIMKDGTPWPGNNTRDHPGMIQVFLGHSGGLDTEGNELPRLVYVSREKRPGFQHHKKAGAMNALIRVSAVLTNAPFMLNLDCDHYINNSKAIRESMCFLMDPQVGRKVCYVQFPQRFDGIDAHDRYANRNTVFFDINMKGLDGIQGPVYVGTGCVFRRQALYGYNPPSGPKRPKMVTCDCCPCFGRKKRKGGKDGLPEGVADGGMDGDKEQMMSQMNFEKRFGQSAAFVTSTFMEEGGVPPSSSPAALLKEAIHVISCGYEDKTDWGLELGWIYGSITEDILTGFKMHCRGWRSIYCMPKLAAFKGSAPINLSDRLNQVLRWALGSVEIFFSRHSPLLYGYKGGNLKWLERFAYINTTIYPFTSLPLLAYCTLPAVCLLTGKFIMPPISTFASLFFISLFISIFATGILELRWSGVSIEEWWRNEQFWVIGGVSAHLFAVIQGLLKVLAGIDTNFTVTSKATGDEDDEFAELYAFKWTTLLIPPTTLLVINIIGVVAGISDAINNGYQSWGPLFGKLFFAFWVIVHLYPFLKGLMGRQNRTPTIVIIWSVLLASIFSLLWVRIDPFTVKAKGPDVKQCGINC
;
A
#
# COMPACT_ATOMS: atom_id res chain seq x y z
N MET A 1 -49.81 -19.55 -57.57
CA MET A 1 -51.06 -18.82 -57.26
C MET A 1 -50.69 -17.38 -56.85
N ARG A 2 -51.42 -16.33 -57.28
CA ARG A 2 -52.32 -15.45 -56.47
C ARG A 2 -51.82 -15.15 -55.02
N ARG A 3 -51.85 -13.94 -54.45
CA ARG A 3 -52.28 -12.53 -54.76
C ARG A 3 -51.79 -11.65 -53.55
N ARG A 4 -51.67 -10.31 -53.50
CA ARG A 4 -51.61 -9.14 -54.44
C ARG A 4 -51.29 -7.87 -53.58
N GLY A 5 -50.36 -6.96 -53.92
CA GLY A 5 -50.21 -5.70 -53.14
C GLY A 5 -49.07 -4.73 -53.56
N ARG A 6 -49.41 -3.62 -54.23
CA ARG A 6 -48.56 -2.66 -54.98
C ARG A 6 -47.85 -1.55 -54.14
N PRO A 7 -47.04 -0.63 -54.75
CA PRO A 7 -45.96 0.11 -54.07
C PRO A 7 -46.05 1.68 -54.20
N HIS A 8 -44.89 2.35 -54.29
CA HIS A 8 -44.58 3.79 -54.45
C HIS A 8 -44.40 4.59 -53.13
N GLY A 9 -43.60 5.66 -53.07
CA GLY A 9 -42.57 6.13 -54.04
C GLY A 9 -42.31 7.66 -54.04
N GLY A 10 -41.04 8.06 -54.10
CA GLY A 10 -40.58 9.46 -54.28
C GLY A 10 -39.29 9.76 -53.50
N ARG A 11 -38.48 10.78 -53.76
CA ARG A 11 -38.00 11.56 -54.93
C ARG A 11 -37.09 12.67 -54.32
N ARG A 12 -36.05 13.12 -55.04
CA ARG A 12 -35.06 14.17 -54.61
C ARG A 12 -35.54 15.60 -55.03
N PRO A 13 -34.72 16.68 -55.00
CA PRO A 13 -33.96 17.36 -53.92
C PRO A 13 -34.26 18.91 -53.90
N LEU A 14 -33.30 19.75 -53.47
CA LEU A 14 -33.27 21.25 -53.49
C LEU A 14 -34.04 21.92 -52.32
N ARG A 15 -33.75 23.15 -51.86
CA ARG A 15 -32.88 24.27 -52.32
C ARG A 15 -32.60 25.23 -51.11
N GLY A 16 -31.60 26.13 -51.17
CA GLY A 16 -31.56 27.35 -50.34
C GLY A 16 -30.20 27.76 -49.75
N LEU A 17 -29.84 29.04 -49.87
CA LEU A 17 -28.70 29.69 -49.20
C LEU A 17 -29.22 30.66 -48.12
N GLN A 18 -28.44 30.94 -47.06
CA GLN A 18 -27.85 32.28 -46.83
C GLN A 18 -26.91 32.34 -45.60
N ARG A 19 -26.18 33.46 -45.49
CA ARG A 19 -25.18 33.75 -44.43
C ARG A 19 -25.84 34.36 -43.19
N VAL A 20 -25.35 34.03 -42.00
CA VAL A 20 -25.41 34.89 -40.78
C VAL A 20 -24.01 34.91 -40.12
N ARG A 21 -23.73 35.91 -39.27
CA ARG A 21 -22.38 36.38 -38.90
C ARG A 21 -21.72 35.63 -37.72
N LEU A 22 -20.39 35.60 -37.74
CA LEU A 22 -19.54 35.47 -36.54
C LEU A 22 -19.52 36.78 -35.74
N PRO A 23 -19.52 36.74 -34.39
CA PRO A 23 -19.24 37.90 -33.54
C PRO A 23 -17.77 37.98 -33.10
N GLY A 24 -17.13 39.12 -33.40
CA GLY A 24 -16.08 39.81 -32.62
C GLY A 24 -14.93 39.03 -31.99
N VAL A 25 -13.72 39.19 -32.56
CA VAL A 25 -12.44 39.07 -31.83
C VAL A 25 -12.03 40.46 -31.31
N PRO A 26 -11.85 40.66 -29.99
CA PRO A 26 -11.17 41.85 -29.45
C PRO A 26 -9.64 41.74 -29.63
N PRO A 27 -8.92 42.83 -29.93
CA PRO A 27 -7.50 42.76 -30.29
C PRO A 27 -6.52 42.76 -29.11
N LEU A 28 -5.30 42.31 -29.43
CA LEU A 28 -4.02 42.51 -28.75
C LEU A 28 -3.95 43.72 -27.79
N LEU A 29 -3.48 43.47 -26.57
CA LEU A 29 -3.01 44.52 -25.65
C LEU A 29 -1.54 44.28 -25.26
N ARG A 30 -0.79 45.38 -25.13
CA ARG A 30 0.68 45.40 -25.07
C ARG A 30 1.22 45.11 -23.66
N VAL A 31 2.39 44.47 -23.61
CA VAL A 31 3.30 44.53 -22.46
C VAL A 31 3.74 45.98 -22.25
N ARG A 32 3.72 46.45 -20.99
CA ARG A 32 4.40 47.69 -20.57
C ARG A 32 4.89 47.52 -19.12
N ALA A 33 6.16 47.79 -18.88
CA ALA A 33 6.75 47.71 -17.54
C ALA A 33 6.49 49.00 -16.74
N PRO A 34 6.37 48.93 -15.40
CA PRO A 34 6.30 50.11 -14.54
C PRO A 34 7.69 50.63 -14.16
N GLY A 35 7.86 51.96 -14.16
CA GLY A 35 9.03 52.65 -13.64
C GLY A 35 8.82 54.17 -13.71
N GLY A 36 9.06 54.88 -12.60
CA GLY A 36 8.93 56.34 -12.51
C GLY A 36 7.86 56.83 -11.53
N HIS A 37 8.31 57.24 -10.34
CA HIS A 37 7.73 58.34 -9.55
C HIS A 37 8.36 59.69 -10.04
N PRO A 38 7.98 60.90 -9.53
CA PRO A 38 6.99 61.24 -8.48
C PRO A 38 5.96 62.32 -8.90
N GLU A 39 5.02 62.69 -8.01
CA GLU A 39 4.78 64.09 -7.54
C GLU A 39 3.67 64.18 -6.47
N LEU A 40 3.62 65.32 -5.75
CA LEU A 40 2.83 65.66 -4.54
C LEU A 40 2.86 67.21 -4.34
N PRO A 41 2.07 67.87 -3.46
CA PRO A 41 0.85 67.48 -2.72
C PRO A 41 -0.32 68.45 -3.11
N PRO A 42 -1.11 69.20 -2.27
CA PRO A 42 -0.98 69.65 -0.87
C PRO A 42 -2.01 69.06 0.13
N VAL A 43 -1.89 69.49 1.40
CA VAL A 43 -2.59 68.98 2.60
C VAL A 43 -3.65 69.96 3.11
N GLN A 44 -4.76 69.47 3.69
CA GLN A 44 -5.42 70.15 4.83
C GLN A 44 -6.26 69.21 5.71
N ASP A 45 -6.26 69.54 7.01
CA ASP A 45 -6.88 68.93 8.20
C ASP A 45 -7.29 70.16 9.09
N PRO A 46 -7.99 70.11 10.26
CA PRO A 46 -8.36 68.94 11.08
C PRO A 46 -9.75 69.01 11.80
N LEU A 47 -9.99 68.04 12.71
CA LEU A 47 -10.74 68.14 13.98
C LEU A 47 -12.25 68.56 14.01
N GLN A 48 -13.12 67.66 14.48
CA GLN A 48 -13.75 67.72 15.83
C GLN A 48 -14.74 66.57 16.14
N ALA A 49 -14.96 66.32 17.43
CA ALA A 49 -16.09 65.59 18.02
C ALA A 49 -16.64 66.44 19.19
N PRO A 50 -17.91 66.27 19.67
CA PRO A 50 -18.14 65.25 20.72
C PRO A 50 -19.58 64.67 20.84
N GLN A 51 -19.69 63.66 21.71
CA GLN A 51 -20.77 63.30 22.68
C GLN A 51 -22.23 63.82 22.50
N GLY A 52 -23.19 62.90 22.69
CA GLY A 52 -24.61 63.19 23.01
C GLY A 52 -25.40 61.90 23.27
N GLU A 53 -26.26 61.86 24.30
CA GLU A 53 -26.93 60.63 24.78
C GLU A 53 -28.50 60.71 24.67
N PRO A 54 -29.40 59.98 25.39
CA PRO A 54 -30.73 59.55 24.88
C PRO A 54 -31.86 60.39 25.56
N PRO A 55 -33.14 59.96 25.80
CA PRO A 55 -33.87 58.73 25.43
C PRO A 55 -35.35 58.96 24.97
N GLY A 56 -36.16 57.88 24.93
CA GLY A 56 -37.61 57.94 25.24
C GLY A 56 -38.58 57.44 24.15
N GLY A 57 -39.37 56.39 24.46
CA GLY A 57 -40.40 55.84 23.56
C GLY A 57 -41.82 56.39 23.79
N GLY A 58 -42.78 56.11 22.87
CA GLY A 58 -44.06 56.87 22.88
C GLY A 58 -45.31 56.33 22.14
N ARG A 59 -45.62 55.02 22.15
CA ARG A 59 -46.98 54.41 22.04
C ARG A 59 -48.10 55.00 21.13
N ARG A 60 -48.68 54.10 20.30
CA ARG A 60 -50.10 54.03 19.82
C ARG A 60 -50.56 55.06 18.76
N GLY A 61 -51.52 54.76 17.86
CA GLY A 61 -52.19 53.48 17.55
C GLY A 61 -53.57 53.62 16.85
N ARG A 62 -54.25 52.48 16.57
CA ARG A 62 -55.52 52.29 15.81
C ARG A 62 -55.38 52.42 14.28
N GLY A 63 -56.09 51.67 13.42
CA GLY A 63 -56.92 50.47 13.63
C GLY A 63 -58.05 50.30 12.59
N GLY A 64 -58.30 49.09 12.03
CA GLY A 64 -59.31 48.94 10.95
C GLY A 64 -59.70 47.52 10.46
N HIS A 65 -60.53 46.81 11.25
CA HIS A 65 -61.63 45.91 10.82
C HIS A 65 -61.50 44.59 9.98
N ARG A 66 -62.15 43.55 10.56
CA ARG A 66 -63.10 42.53 10.00
C ARG A 66 -62.68 41.07 9.71
N ARG A 67 -63.19 40.18 10.59
CA ARG A 67 -63.49 38.70 10.51
C ARG A 67 -64.89 38.47 9.87
N PRO A 68 -65.56 37.26 9.83
CA PRO A 68 -65.33 35.88 10.40
C PRO A 68 -65.40 34.76 9.31
N ARG A 69 -65.58 33.42 9.50
CA ARG A 69 -66.04 32.44 10.55
C ARG A 69 -65.05 31.22 10.59
N ALA A 70 -65.04 30.14 11.41
CA ALA A 70 -65.99 29.32 12.22
C ALA A 70 -66.92 28.39 11.38
N ARG A 71 -67.21 27.10 11.68
CA ARG A 71 -67.25 26.24 12.91
C ARG A 71 -66.84 24.76 12.58
N VAL A 72 -66.15 23.95 13.41
CA VAL A 72 -66.45 23.24 14.70
C VAL A 72 -67.27 21.92 14.60
N GLN A 73 -66.73 20.77 15.07
CA GLN A 73 -67.46 19.79 15.92
C GLN A 73 -66.61 18.74 16.72
N HIS A 74 -66.47 19.00 18.03
CA HIS A 74 -66.52 18.16 19.25
C HIS A 74 -66.44 16.60 19.34
N ARG A 75 -65.95 16.16 20.54
CA ARG A 75 -66.15 14.89 21.34
C ARG A 75 -64.96 13.89 21.31
N ARG A 76 -64.61 13.11 22.36
CA ARG A 76 -64.90 13.13 23.84
C ARG A 76 -63.93 12.16 24.60
N ARG A 77 -63.58 12.48 25.87
CA ARG A 77 -63.25 11.58 27.03
C ARG A 77 -62.01 10.65 26.94
N GLN A 78 -61.06 10.69 27.90
CA GLN A 78 -60.96 10.01 29.23
C GLN A 78 -60.75 8.47 29.14
N ALA A 79 -59.92 7.79 29.95
CA ALA A 79 -59.34 8.17 31.27
C ALA A 79 -57.91 7.59 31.57
N ALA A 80 -57.49 7.83 32.82
CA ALA A 80 -56.28 7.44 33.58
C ALA A 80 -55.92 5.92 33.59
N ALA A 81 -54.82 5.43 34.19
CA ALA A 81 -53.96 5.92 35.29
C ALA A 81 -52.49 5.38 35.13
N ALA A 82 -51.50 5.56 36.03
CA ALA A 82 -51.50 6.03 37.43
C ALA A 82 -50.17 6.67 37.91
N TRP A 83 -50.32 7.71 38.76
CA TRP A 83 -49.47 8.07 39.91
C TRP A 83 -48.05 8.68 39.75
N ARG A 84 -47.55 9.22 40.88
CA ARG A 84 -46.51 10.26 41.04
C ARG A 84 -45.51 9.89 42.17
N PRO A 85 -44.35 10.57 42.25
CA PRO A 85 -43.39 10.43 43.35
C PRO A 85 -43.80 11.24 44.61
N ALA A 86 -43.14 10.95 45.73
CA ALA A 86 -43.08 11.74 46.96
C ALA A 86 -41.62 11.69 47.52
N GLU A 87 -40.93 12.80 47.79
CA GLU A 87 -40.87 13.57 49.07
C GLU A 87 -39.99 12.91 50.16
N GLN A 88 -39.17 13.60 50.98
CA GLN A 88 -38.79 15.03 51.08
C GLN A 88 -37.37 15.16 51.76
N PRO A 89 -36.76 16.36 51.91
CA PRO A 89 -35.34 16.56 52.33
C PRO A 89 -35.16 16.97 53.82
N HIS A 90 -33.91 17.16 54.29
CA HIS A 90 -33.45 18.43 54.93
C HIS A 90 -31.92 18.51 55.21
N HIS A 91 -31.48 19.57 55.91
CA HIS A 91 -30.15 20.25 55.82
C HIS A 91 -29.32 20.25 57.14
N ARG A 92 -27.99 20.49 56.98
CA ARG A 92 -27.00 21.11 57.93
C ARG A 92 -26.53 20.31 59.17
N GLY A 93 -25.25 20.50 59.56
CA GLY A 93 -24.69 19.83 60.76
C GLY A 93 -23.24 20.07 61.24
N HIS A 94 -22.46 21.04 60.72
CA HIS A 94 -21.14 21.50 61.25
C HIS A 94 -19.94 20.51 61.38
N ALA A 95 -18.73 21.09 61.44
CA ALA A 95 -17.40 20.47 61.65
C ALA A 95 -16.77 21.07 62.97
N PRO A 96 -15.44 21.13 63.30
CA PRO A 96 -14.21 20.94 62.47
C PRO A 96 -12.94 20.32 63.14
N ARG A 97 -11.84 20.21 62.34
CA ARG A 97 -10.39 20.42 62.65
C ARG A 97 -9.70 19.76 63.88
N GLN A 98 -8.51 19.20 63.65
CA GLN A 98 -7.23 19.92 63.88
C GLN A 98 -6.00 19.21 63.24
N ASP A 99 -4.85 19.89 63.23
CA ASP A 99 -3.65 19.57 62.44
C ASP A 99 -2.38 19.37 63.32
N GLU A 100 -1.39 18.67 62.75
CA GLU A 100 0.08 18.82 62.95
C GLU A 100 0.86 18.41 64.25
N LEU A 101 2.19 18.28 64.04
CA LEU A 101 3.35 18.39 64.96
C LEU A 101 3.92 17.21 65.81
N ARG A 102 5.07 16.69 65.31
CA ARG A 102 6.41 16.44 65.93
C ARG A 102 6.62 15.92 67.39
N GLU A 103 7.45 14.86 67.46
CA GLU A 103 8.65 14.65 68.32
C GLU A 103 8.63 14.77 69.87
N GLY A 104 9.25 13.80 70.60
CA GLY A 104 10.05 14.16 71.80
C GLY A 104 10.12 13.29 73.07
N LEU A 105 10.73 12.09 73.02
CA LEU A 105 11.63 11.48 74.06
C LEU A 105 11.33 11.49 75.59
N ARG A 106 11.39 10.29 76.23
CA ARG A 106 12.12 9.91 77.50
C ARG A 106 11.72 8.48 77.94
N GLY A 107 12.56 7.60 78.53
CA GLY A 107 14.03 7.57 78.68
C GLY A 107 14.52 6.67 79.86
N ARG A 108 15.83 6.28 79.86
CA ARG A 108 16.62 5.65 80.97
C ARG A 108 16.34 4.14 81.28
N ARG A 109 17.24 3.31 81.87
CA ARG A 109 18.67 3.45 82.33
C ARG A 109 19.34 2.08 82.57
N ARG A 110 20.63 1.89 82.18
CA ARG A 110 21.80 1.40 82.98
C ARG A 110 22.98 0.97 82.06
N GLY A 111 24.21 1.08 82.57
CA GLY A 111 25.44 0.46 82.01
C GLY A 111 26.00 -0.58 83.02
N GLN A 112 27.27 -0.99 83.02
CA GLN A 112 28.48 -0.57 82.26
C GLN A 112 29.59 -1.65 82.46
N GLN A 113 30.77 -1.48 81.83
CA GLN A 113 32.09 -2.08 82.12
C GLN A 113 32.56 -3.37 81.39
N HIS A 114 33.79 -3.25 80.85
CA HIS A 114 34.83 -4.26 80.55
C HIS A 114 35.87 -4.20 81.71
N PRO A 115 36.91 -5.10 81.87
CA PRO A 115 37.67 -5.77 80.80
C PRO A 115 38.29 -7.18 81.09
N HIS A 116 39.14 -7.64 80.16
CA HIS A 116 40.26 -8.61 80.27
C HIS A 116 40.10 -9.99 80.97
N GLY A 117 40.32 -11.05 80.17
CA GLY A 117 41.40 -12.02 80.44
C GLY A 117 41.03 -13.47 80.85
N GLY A 118 41.60 -14.45 80.14
CA GLY A 118 41.80 -15.83 80.62
C GLY A 118 40.86 -16.91 80.09
N ASP A 119 41.39 -17.83 79.27
CA ASP A 119 40.86 -19.18 79.05
C ASP A 119 40.94 -20.01 80.36
N PRO A 120 40.03 -20.98 80.63
CA PRO A 120 40.17 -22.31 80.02
C PRO A 120 38.89 -23.15 79.80
N ALA A 121 39.11 -24.39 79.34
CA ALA A 121 38.23 -25.57 79.31
C ALA A 121 37.23 -25.72 78.12
N HIS A 122 37.57 -26.66 77.22
CA HIS A 122 36.67 -27.16 76.17
C HIS A 122 35.55 -28.06 76.74
N HIS A 123 34.35 -28.02 76.13
CA HIS A 123 33.68 -29.25 75.67
C HIS A 123 32.65 -29.00 74.56
N HIS A 124 32.53 -29.99 73.69
CA HIS A 124 31.66 -30.19 72.51
C HIS A 124 30.44 -29.27 72.24
N ARG A 125 30.35 -28.76 70.99
CA ARG A 125 29.32 -29.20 70.01
C ARG A 125 29.56 -28.69 68.58
N GLN A 126 30.11 -29.56 67.72
CA GLN A 126 30.08 -29.55 66.25
C GLN A 126 30.36 -30.98 65.74
N PRO A 127 30.02 -31.34 64.49
CA PRO A 127 28.84 -30.96 63.70
C PRO A 127 27.97 -32.20 63.38
N LEU A 128 26.89 -32.03 62.60
CA LEU A 128 25.91 -33.07 62.32
C LEU A 128 26.45 -34.20 61.41
N HIS A 129 26.27 -35.46 61.84
CA HIS A 129 26.55 -36.69 61.08
C HIS A 129 25.50 -37.77 61.41
N ALA A 130 25.37 -38.76 60.51
CA ALA A 130 24.43 -39.90 60.53
C ALA A 130 22.92 -39.55 60.44
N GLY A 131 22.09 -40.24 59.65
CA GLY A 131 22.40 -41.11 58.50
C GLY A 131 22.25 -42.63 58.70
N GLU A 132 21.05 -43.14 58.37
CA GLU A 132 20.78 -44.55 58.05
C GLU A 132 20.10 -44.59 56.65
N ARG A 133 20.48 -45.42 55.66
CA ARG A 133 20.53 -46.90 55.55
C ARG A 133 19.11 -47.51 55.50
N ARG A 134 18.74 -48.36 54.52
CA ARG A 134 19.43 -48.91 53.32
C ARG A 134 18.39 -49.05 52.15
N VAL A 135 18.44 -49.87 51.09
CA VAL A 135 19.17 -51.10 50.69
C VAL A 135 19.72 -50.94 49.22
N PRO A 136 19.84 -51.89 48.24
CA PRO A 136 20.65 -51.69 47.01
C PRO A 136 19.92 -51.88 45.65
N ASP A 137 20.69 -51.75 44.56
CA ASP A 137 20.62 -52.45 43.24
C ASP A 137 19.38 -52.27 42.30
N VAL A 138 19.45 -52.32 40.96
CA VAL A 138 20.53 -52.41 39.93
C VAL A 138 19.93 -52.03 38.55
N SER A 139 20.62 -51.60 37.47
CA SER A 139 21.79 -50.72 37.26
C SER A 139 21.96 -50.42 35.73
N ARG A 140 22.88 -49.50 35.34
CA ARG A 140 23.44 -49.26 33.96
C ARG A 140 22.51 -48.60 32.90
N THR A 141 22.95 -47.70 31.99
CA THR A 141 24.27 -47.05 31.79
C THR A 141 24.25 -45.72 30.94
N TRP A 142 24.79 -44.62 31.51
CA TRP A 142 25.82 -43.70 30.90
C TRP A 142 25.40 -42.55 29.89
N PRO A 143 26.25 -41.50 29.62
CA PRO A 143 25.87 -40.06 29.82
C PRO A 143 25.75 -39.17 28.54
N TRP A 144 25.17 -37.94 28.53
CA TRP A 144 25.56 -36.62 29.11
C TRP A 144 26.92 -36.03 28.60
N ARG A 145 27.35 -34.74 28.68
CA ARG A 145 27.06 -33.46 29.40
C ARG A 145 27.77 -32.27 28.64
N LEU A 146 27.59 -30.94 28.80
CA LEU A 146 26.48 -30.04 29.23
C LEU A 146 26.81 -28.50 29.06
N LEU A 147 25.96 -27.72 28.36
CA LEU A 147 25.48 -26.31 28.57
C LEU A 147 26.36 -25.09 29.06
N LEU A 148 26.15 -23.93 28.40
CA LEU A 148 25.84 -22.54 28.90
C LEU A 148 26.76 -21.69 29.84
N LEU A 149 27.15 -20.47 29.36
CA LEU A 149 26.94 -19.05 29.88
C LEU A 149 27.13 -18.65 31.38
N PRO A 150 27.20 -17.33 31.81
CA PRO A 150 27.35 -16.01 31.13
C PRO A 150 28.29 -14.89 31.80
N ALA A 151 28.46 -13.74 31.10
CA ALA A 151 28.51 -12.30 31.55
C ALA A 151 29.61 -11.61 32.44
N GLN A 152 30.09 -10.43 31.94
CA GLN A 152 30.54 -9.15 32.62
C GLN A 152 31.83 -9.15 33.53
N THR A 153 32.68 -8.09 33.70
CA THR A 153 32.80 -6.67 33.19
C THR A 153 34.28 -6.14 33.22
N HIS A 154 34.55 -4.92 32.69
CA HIS A 154 35.84 -4.16 32.56
C HIS A 154 36.44 -3.57 33.88
N PRO A 155 37.63 -2.85 33.98
CA PRO A 155 38.40 -2.09 32.95
C PRO A 155 39.98 -1.94 33.01
N SER A 156 40.55 -1.19 32.03
CA SER A 156 41.77 -0.32 32.07
C SER A 156 43.22 -0.86 31.83
N LEU A 157 44.14 0.08 31.50
CA LEU A 157 45.45 -0.04 30.80
C LEU A 157 46.70 0.13 31.71
N PRO A 158 47.91 -0.27 31.27
CA PRO A 158 48.89 0.74 30.76
C PRO A 158 49.65 0.34 29.46
N ASP A 159 50.46 1.27 28.93
CA ASP A 159 51.19 1.24 27.62
C ASP A 159 52.72 1.07 27.78
N VAL A 160 53.38 0.36 26.86
CA VAL A 160 54.83 0.46 26.55
C VAL A 160 55.09 0.21 25.05
N ARG A 161 55.94 1.05 24.45
CA ARG A 161 56.26 1.07 23.01
C ARG A 161 57.34 0.07 22.54
N ALA A 162 57.18 -0.34 21.28
CA ALA A 162 58.22 -0.56 20.25
C ALA A 162 59.29 -1.66 20.40
N ARG A 163 59.29 -2.59 19.43
CA ARG A 163 60.44 -2.79 18.51
C ARG A 163 60.01 -3.45 17.18
N SER A 164 60.81 -3.26 16.14
CA SER A 164 60.53 -3.68 14.76
C SER A 164 61.35 -4.91 14.36
N ALA A 165 60.74 -5.80 13.56
CA ALA A 165 61.46 -6.72 12.65
C ALA A 165 60.54 -7.12 11.48
N LYS A 166 60.93 -6.80 10.24
CA LYS A 166 60.27 -7.33 9.02
C LYS A 166 60.72 -8.76 8.77
N TRP A 167 59.78 -9.68 8.50
CA TRP A 167 59.83 -10.64 7.37
C TRP A 167 58.53 -11.47 7.31
N GLY A 168 57.88 -11.59 6.15
CA GLY A 168 56.92 -12.69 5.90
C GLY A 168 55.59 -12.44 5.17
N ASP A 169 55.15 -11.20 4.92
CA ASP A 169 53.74 -10.96 4.49
C ASP A 169 53.40 -11.32 3.03
N GLU A 170 54.34 -11.27 2.08
CA GLU A 170 54.06 -11.51 0.64
C GLU A 170 53.38 -12.87 0.38
N LYS A 171 53.76 -13.92 1.13
CA LYS A 171 53.12 -15.25 1.01
C LYS A 171 51.74 -15.34 1.65
N LYS A 172 51.35 -14.43 2.54
CA LYS A 172 49.98 -14.33 3.05
C LYS A 172 49.07 -13.60 2.08
N GLU A 173 49.53 -12.53 1.44
CA GLU A 173 48.72 -11.77 0.49
C GLU A 173 48.27 -12.63 -0.69
N VAL A 174 49.16 -13.41 -1.30
CA VAL A 174 48.82 -14.30 -2.43
C VAL A 174 47.73 -15.30 -2.02
N SER A 175 47.86 -15.97 -0.87
CA SER A 175 46.86 -16.94 -0.40
C SER A 175 45.52 -16.27 -0.01
N TRP A 176 45.53 -15.01 0.44
CA TRP A 176 44.30 -14.23 0.62
C TRP A 176 43.66 -13.83 -0.71
N LYS A 177 44.47 -13.49 -1.72
CA LYS A 177 44.01 -13.12 -3.07
C LYS A 177 43.34 -14.31 -3.76
N GLU A 178 43.96 -15.48 -3.72
CA GLU A 178 43.38 -16.74 -4.22
C GLU A 178 42.04 -17.08 -3.54
N ARG A 179 41.95 -16.93 -2.20
CA ARG A 179 40.69 -17.14 -1.46
C ARG A 179 39.63 -16.08 -1.80
N MET A 180 40.04 -14.84 -2.02
CA MET A 180 39.15 -13.75 -2.45
C MET A 180 38.60 -14.03 -3.86
N ASP A 181 39.42 -14.58 -4.75
CA ASP A 181 39.03 -14.86 -6.15
C ASP A 181 38.21 -16.15 -6.28
N ASP A 182 38.46 -17.18 -5.46
CA ASP A 182 37.56 -18.32 -5.27
C ASP A 182 36.21 -17.88 -4.65
N TRP A 183 36.21 -16.91 -3.73
CA TRP A 183 35.00 -16.31 -3.16
C TRP A 183 34.21 -15.47 -4.18
N LYS A 184 34.88 -14.77 -5.11
CA LYS A 184 34.25 -14.10 -6.27
C LYS A 184 33.70 -15.11 -7.27
N SER A 185 34.47 -16.16 -7.58
CA SER A 185 34.07 -17.28 -8.46
C SER A 185 32.77 -17.93 -7.99
N LYS A 186 32.67 -18.21 -6.68
CA LYS A 186 31.46 -18.76 -6.03
C LYS A 186 30.25 -17.81 -6.00
N GLN A 187 30.40 -16.54 -6.41
CA GLN A 187 29.29 -15.60 -6.65
C GLN A 187 28.91 -15.46 -8.13
N GLY A 188 29.63 -16.12 -9.05
CA GLY A 188 29.34 -16.09 -10.49
C GLY A 188 29.72 -14.76 -11.18
N ILE A 189 30.60 -13.97 -10.57
CA ILE A 189 31.01 -12.65 -11.07
C ILE A 189 32.34 -12.75 -11.81
N TYR A 190 32.29 -13.23 -13.06
CA TYR A 190 33.32 -12.96 -14.07
C TYR A 190 32.69 -12.77 -15.45
N GLY A 191 32.49 -11.51 -15.82
CA GLY A 191 32.83 -11.05 -17.16
C GLY A 191 33.94 -10.03 -16.97
N ALA A 192 35.07 -10.18 -17.69
CA ALA A 192 36.08 -9.14 -17.72
C ALA A 192 35.47 -7.88 -18.36
N ALA A 193 35.78 -6.72 -17.80
CA ALA A 193 35.63 -5.45 -18.51
C ALA A 193 36.88 -5.24 -19.36
N ASP A 194 36.72 -4.70 -20.57
CA ASP A 194 37.87 -4.20 -21.33
C ASP A 194 38.43 -2.93 -20.65
N PRO A 195 39.74 -2.65 -20.78
CA PRO A 195 40.35 -1.48 -20.14
C PRO A 195 39.86 -0.13 -20.70
N ASP A 196 39.42 -0.11 -21.96
CA ASP A 196 39.24 1.10 -22.76
C ASP A 196 37.86 1.77 -22.61
N ASP A 197 36.97 1.25 -21.74
CA ASP A 197 35.57 1.71 -21.55
C ASP A 197 35.40 2.45 -20.19
N MET A 198 36.47 3.08 -19.70
CA MET A 198 36.55 3.83 -18.44
C MET A 198 37.06 5.26 -18.72
N ASP A 199 36.31 6.27 -18.28
CA ASP A 199 36.82 7.65 -18.24
C ASP A 199 38.09 7.71 -17.38
N ALA A 200 39.20 8.09 -18.01
CA ALA A 200 40.53 8.00 -17.44
C ALA A 200 40.87 9.23 -16.57
N ASP A 201 40.12 9.46 -15.50
CA ASP A 201 40.51 10.42 -14.46
C ASP A 201 40.03 10.04 -13.04
N VAL A 202 40.81 10.48 -12.05
CA VAL A 202 40.66 10.24 -10.59
C VAL A 202 40.79 8.76 -10.12
N PRO A 203 41.86 8.40 -9.38
CA PRO A 203 42.00 7.07 -8.78
C PRO A 203 41.06 6.88 -7.57
N LEU A 204 39.90 6.24 -7.79
CA LEU A 204 39.04 5.82 -6.68
C LEU A 204 39.75 4.80 -5.77
N ASN A 205 39.75 5.09 -4.46
CA ASN A 205 40.17 4.18 -3.39
C ASN A 205 39.42 2.83 -3.48
N ASP A 206 40.07 1.72 -3.15
CA ASP A 206 39.51 0.37 -3.35
C ASP A 206 38.25 0.08 -2.51
N GLU A 207 38.08 0.76 -1.37
CA GLU A 207 36.82 0.72 -0.62
C GLU A 207 35.65 1.36 -1.40
N ALA A 208 35.91 2.48 -2.09
CA ALA A 208 34.93 3.15 -2.94
C ALA A 208 34.60 2.36 -4.21
N ARG A 209 35.33 1.28 -4.53
CA ARG A 209 35.02 0.32 -5.61
C ARG A 209 34.09 -0.82 -5.17
N GLN A 210 33.81 -0.99 -3.88
CA GLN A 210 32.96 -2.06 -3.36
C GLN A 210 31.48 -1.94 -3.81
N PRO A 211 30.70 -3.03 -3.89
CA PRO A 211 29.30 -2.98 -4.29
C PRO A 211 28.43 -2.21 -3.27
N LEU A 212 27.53 -1.36 -3.78
CA LEU A 212 26.66 -0.49 -2.97
C LEU A 212 25.47 -1.24 -2.35
N SER A 213 25.11 -2.37 -2.95
CA SER A 213 24.07 -3.27 -2.47
C SER A 213 24.43 -4.73 -2.69
N ARG A 214 23.79 -5.63 -1.94
CA ARG A 214 23.99 -7.08 -2.02
C ARG A 214 22.66 -7.82 -2.11
N LYS A 215 22.62 -8.85 -2.95
CA LYS A 215 21.56 -9.87 -2.90
C LYS A 215 21.91 -10.90 -1.83
N VAL A 216 21.00 -11.13 -0.90
CA VAL A 216 21.12 -12.14 0.15
C VAL A 216 20.18 -13.29 -0.20
N SER A 217 20.75 -14.45 -0.53
CA SER A 217 19.96 -15.67 -0.75
C SER A 217 19.44 -16.20 0.59
N ILE A 218 18.14 -16.42 0.69
CA ILE A 218 17.55 -17.05 1.89
C ILE A 218 18.16 -18.45 2.07
N ALA A 219 18.55 -18.77 3.31
CA ALA A 219 19.31 -19.97 3.65
C ALA A 219 18.70 -21.26 3.05
N SER A 220 19.52 -22.03 2.33
CA SER A 220 19.07 -23.21 1.58
C SER A 220 18.40 -24.28 2.46
N SER A 221 18.79 -24.36 3.74
CA SER A 221 18.18 -25.21 4.77
C SER A 221 16.72 -24.86 5.11
N LYS A 222 16.26 -23.65 4.75
CA LYS A 222 14.84 -23.25 4.81
C LYS A 222 14.13 -23.45 3.47
N VAL A 223 14.74 -23.00 2.37
CA VAL A 223 14.09 -22.92 1.06
C VAL A 223 14.01 -24.27 0.32
N ASN A 224 15.02 -25.13 0.44
CA ASN A 224 15.01 -26.41 -0.28
C ASN A 224 13.92 -27.37 0.25
N PRO A 225 13.69 -27.52 1.57
CA PRO A 225 12.54 -28.28 2.08
C PRO A 225 11.20 -27.73 1.57
N TYR A 226 11.00 -26.41 1.55
CA TYR A 226 9.80 -25.76 1.01
C TYR A 226 9.55 -26.14 -0.46
N ARG A 227 10.58 -26.04 -1.33
CA ARG A 227 10.50 -26.48 -2.74
C ARG A 227 10.17 -27.97 -2.88
N MET A 228 10.79 -28.84 -2.09
CA MET A 228 10.51 -30.29 -2.12
C MET A 228 9.06 -30.59 -1.72
N VAL A 229 8.54 -29.92 -0.68
CA VAL A 229 7.15 -30.07 -0.23
C VAL A 229 6.14 -29.51 -1.24
N ILE A 230 6.45 -28.42 -1.94
CA ILE A 230 5.60 -27.91 -3.05
C ILE A 230 5.46 -28.95 -4.17
N ILE A 231 6.57 -29.58 -4.59
CA ILE A 231 6.54 -30.61 -5.65
C ILE A 231 5.81 -31.87 -5.19
N LEU A 232 6.01 -32.28 -3.93
CA LEU A 232 5.25 -33.39 -3.33
C LEU A 232 3.74 -33.06 -3.28
N ARG A 233 3.37 -31.85 -2.86
CA ARG A 233 1.97 -31.37 -2.84
C ARG A 233 1.37 -31.34 -4.24
N LEU A 234 2.12 -30.92 -5.25
CA LEU A 234 1.68 -30.94 -6.65
C LEU A 234 1.39 -32.38 -7.13
N PHE A 235 2.28 -33.34 -6.83
CA PHE A 235 2.05 -34.75 -7.14
C PHE A 235 0.82 -35.31 -6.43
N VAL A 236 0.67 -35.07 -5.12
CA VAL A 236 -0.49 -35.50 -4.32
C VAL A 236 -1.78 -34.87 -4.85
N LEU A 237 -1.76 -33.60 -5.25
CA LEU A 237 -2.89 -32.90 -5.86
C LEU A 237 -3.29 -33.50 -7.21
N CYS A 238 -2.32 -33.88 -8.06
CA CYS A 238 -2.61 -34.60 -9.31
C CYS A 238 -3.24 -35.98 -9.06
N VAL A 239 -2.76 -36.73 -8.06
CA VAL A 239 -3.36 -38.03 -7.68
C VAL A 239 -4.77 -37.85 -7.11
N PHE A 240 -4.98 -36.85 -6.25
CA PHE A 240 -6.28 -36.46 -5.70
C PHE A 240 -7.28 -36.11 -6.82
N LEU A 241 -6.93 -35.20 -7.73
CA LEU A 241 -7.82 -34.79 -8.82
C LEU A 241 -8.13 -35.96 -9.77
N ARG A 242 -7.14 -36.81 -10.09
CA ARG A 242 -7.36 -38.03 -10.87
C ARG A 242 -8.34 -38.97 -10.17
N TYR A 243 -8.21 -39.18 -8.86
CA TYR A 243 -9.15 -39.99 -8.09
C TYR A 243 -10.56 -39.39 -8.12
N ARG A 244 -10.69 -38.07 -7.90
CA ARG A 244 -11.97 -37.36 -7.88
C ARG A 244 -12.70 -37.39 -9.23
N ILE A 245 -11.96 -37.28 -10.35
CA ILE A 245 -12.50 -37.38 -11.72
C ILE A 245 -12.98 -38.81 -12.02
N LEU A 246 -12.21 -39.84 -11.64
CA LEU A 246 -12.53 -41.24 -11.94
C LEU A 246 -13.63 -41.84 -11.04
N ASN A 247 -14.02 -41.16 -9.96
CA ASN A 247 -15.02 -41.63 -9.00
C ASN A 247 -16.17 -40.60 -8.87
N PRO A 248 -17.07 -40.52 -9.88
CA PRO A 248 -18.28 -39.70 -9.80
C PRO A 248 -19.27 -40.20 -8.76
N VAL A 249 -20.22 -39.34 -8.36
CA VAL A 249 -21.34 -39.70 -7.48
C VAL A 249 -22.63 -39.75 -8.31
N PRO A 250 -23.12 -40.94 -8.73
CA PRO A 250 -24.30 -41.06 -9.61
C PRO A 250 -25.56 -40.45 -8.99
N GLU A 251 -25.72 -40.56 -7.67
CA GLU A 251 -26.83 -39.99 -6.91
C GLU A 251 -26.85 -38.45 -6.82
N ALA A 252 -25.76 -37.78 -7.20
CA ALA A 252 -25.53 -36.36 -6.92
C ALA A 252 -24.68 -35.66 -8.00
N ILE A 253 -24.81 -36.07 -9.26
CA ILE A 253 -23.96 -35.61 -10.38
C ILE A 253 -23.80 -34.08 -10.43
N PRO A 254 -24.84 -33.23 -10.28
CA PRO A 254 -24.66 -31.76 -10.30
C PRO A 254 -23.81 -31.23 -9.14
N LEU A 255 -23.92 -31.80 -7.95
CA LEU A 255 -23.12 -31.41 -6.78
C LEU A 255 -21.66 -31.86 -6.94
N TRP A 256 -21.44 -33.10 -7.38
CA TRP A 256 -20.11 -33.61 -7.69
C TRP A 256 -19.44 -32.80 -8.81
N LEU A 257 -20.16 -32.48 -9.89
CA LEU A 257 -19.66 -31.69 -11.02
C LEU A 257 -19.30 -30.26 -10.59
N THR A 258 -20.13 -29.62 -9.76
CA THR A 258 -19.82 -28.31 -9.18
C THR A 258 -18.55 -28.38 -8.32
N SER A 259 -18.42 -29.42 -7.48
CA SER A 259 -17.26 -29.63 -6.61
C SER A 259 -15.97 -29.81 -7.41
N ILE A 260 -15.93 -30.73 -8.40
CA ILE A 260 -14.72 -31.00 -9.18
C ILE A 260 -14.28 -29.79 -10.01
N VAL A 261 -15.21 -29.01 -10.57
CA VAL A 261 -14.88 -27.77 -11.31
C VAL A 261 -14.25 -26.72 -10.38
N CYS A 262 -14.75 -26.57 -9.16
CA CYS A 262 -14.15 -25.68 -8.16
C CYS A 262 -12.77 -26.19 -7.70
N GLU A 263 -12.64 -27.48 -7.42
CA GLU A 263 -11.37 -28.13 -7.02
C GLU A 263 -10.28 -27.97 -8.09
N ILE A 264 -10.62 -28.13 -9.38
CA ILE A 264 -9.71 -27.91 -10.50
C ILE A 264 -9.32 -26.42 -10.61
N TRP A 265 -10.28 -25.49 -10.45
CA TRP A 265 -9.96 -24.05 -10.48
C TRP A 265 -9.01 -23.65 -9.35
N PHE A 266 -9.26 -24.11 -8.11
CA PHE A 266 -8.37 -23.83 -6.98
C PHE A 266 -6.99 -24.46 -7.18
N ALA A 267 -6.88 -25.63 -7.80
CA ALA A 267 -5.60 -26.23 -8.15
C ALA A 267 -4.81 -25.35 -9.13
N VAL A 268 -5.44 -24.83 -10.18
CA VAL A 268 -4.81 -23.89 -11.13
C VAL A 268 -4.43 -22.57 -10.46
N SER A 269 -5.34 -21.99 -9.66
CA SER A 269 -5.09 -20.75 -8.91
C SER A 269 -3.93 -20.90 -7.92
N TRP A 270 -3.81 -22.06 -7.27
CA TRP A 270 -2.70 -22.38 -6.36
C TRP A 270 -1.36 -22.53 -7.07
N ILE A 271 -1.32 -23.17 -8.24
CA ILE A 271 -0.10 -23.29 -9.05
C ILE A 271 0.39 -21.90 -9.52
N LEU A 272 -0.53 -21.05 -9.98
CA LEU A 272 -0.23 -19.68 -10.42
C LEU A 272 0.25 -18.78 -9.27
N ASP A 273 -0.23 -18.99 -8.04
CA ASP A 273 0.19 -18.27 -6.85
C ASP A 273 1.56 -18.72 -6.29
N GLN A 274 1.84 -20.03 -6.30
CA GLN A 274 3.03 -20.59 -5.63
C GLN A 274 4.30 -20.55 -6.48
N PHE A 275 4.20 -20.78 -7.80
CA PHE A 275 5.41 -20.82 -8.64
C PHE A 275 6.19 -19.48 -8.67
N PRO A 276 5.55 -18.30 -8.61
CA PRO A 276 6.25 -17.03 -8.39
C PRO A 276 7.04 -16.94 -7.06
N LYS A 277 6.67 -17.71 -6.02
CA LYS A 277 7.39 -17.76 -4.73
C LYS A 277 8.66 -18.62 -4.75
N TRP A 278 9.02 -19.23 -5.87
CA TRP A 278 10.06 -20.28 -5.93
C TRP A 278 11.50 -19.79 -5.67
N TYR A 279 11.80 -18.52 -5.96
CA TYR A 279 13.14 -17.93 -5.82
C TYR A 279 13.16 -16.70 -4.90
N PRO A 280 12.78 -16.82 -3.61
CA PRO A 280 12.73 -15.69 -2.71
C PRO A 280 14.15 -15.23 -2.34
N ILE A 281 14.37 -13.92 -2.40
CA ILE A 281 15.64 -13.29 -1.98
C ILE A 281 15.40 -12.08 -1.07
N ASP A 282 16.40 -11.78 -0.25
CA ASP A 282 16.51 -10.56 0.55
C ASP A 282 17.60 -9.65 -0.06
N ARG A 283 17.69 -8.41 0.42
CA ARG A 283 18.72 -7.44 -0.01
C ARG A 283 19.24 -6.60 1.14
N GLU A 284 20.50 -6.20 0.99
CA GLU A 284 21.18 -5.24 1.86
C GLU A 284 21.65 -4.04 1.04
N THR A 285 21.60 -2.86 1.64
CA THR A 285 22.15 -1.59 1.14
C THR A 285 23.28 -1.13 2.07
N TYR A 286 24.33 -0.53 1.52
CA TYR A 286 25.48 -0.07 2.28
C TYR A 286 25.66 1.44 2.07
N LEU A 287 24.93 2.21 2.87
CA LEU A 287 24.85 3.67 2.75
C LEU A 287 26.22 4.35 2.88
N ASP A 288 27.07 3.81 3.75
CA ASP A 288 28.41 4.35 4.02
C ASP A 288 29.28 4.32 2.74
N ARG A 289 29.13 3.26 1.92
CA ARG A 289 29.79 3.15 0.60
C ARG A 289 29.21 4.07 -0.47
N LEU A 290 27.93 4.43 -0.37
CA LEU A 290 27.31 5.41 -1.27
C LEU A 290 27.92 6.79 -1.00
N SER A 291 27.99 7.19 0.27
CA SER A 291 28.58 8.47 0.68
C SER A 291 30.08 8.52 0.37
N LEU A 292 30.86 7.49 0.68
CA LEU A 292 32.29 7.41 0.30
C LEU A 292 32.55 7.49 -1.22
N ARG A 293 31.55 7.21 -2.07
CA ARG A 293 31.66 7.32 -3.54
C ARG A 293 31.16 8.65 -4.09
N TYR A 294 30.05 9.19 -3.58
CA TYR A 294 29.33 10.34 -4.17
C TYR A 294 29.22 11.58 -3.26
N GLU A 295 29.68 11.52 -2.02
CA GLU A 295 29.70 12.61 -1.03
C GLU A 295 31.08 12.66 -0.36
N ARG A 296 32.12 12.95 -1.14
CA ARG A 296 33.48 13.15 -0.62
C ARG A 296 33.55 14.49 0.11
N GLU A 297 34.19 14.50 1.28
CA GLU A 297 34.37 15.73 2.06
C GLU A 297 35.20 16.76 1.27
N GLY A 298 34.69 17.99 1.15
CA GLY A 298 35.32 19.07 0.40
C GLY A 298 34.97 19.13 -1.10
N GLU A 299 34.36 18.09 -1.68
CA GLU A 299 33.87 18.11 -3.07
C GLU A 299 32.35 18.32 -3.14
N PRO A 300 31.79 18.89 -4.23
CA PRO A 300 30.35 18.95 -4.46
C PRO A 300 29.73 17.54 -4.53
N SER A 301 28.54 17.35 -3.97
CA SER A 301 27.88 16.04 -4.00
C SER A 301 27.49 15.61 -5.43
N MET A 302 28.00 14.44 -5.82
CA MET A 302 27.72 13.73 -7.06
C MET A 302 26.45 12.85 -6.98
N LEU A 303 25.65 12.97 -5.90
CA LEU A 303 24.36 12.29 -5.81
C LEU A 303 23.38 12.80 -6.86
N SER A 304 22.70 11.89 -7.57
CA SER A 304 21.71 12.26 -8.58
C SER A 304 20.51 13.00 -7.97
N PRO A 305 19.95 14.03 -8.65
CA PRO A 305 18.71 14.67 -8.21
C PRO A 305 17.53 13.69 -8.14
N VAL A 306 16.56 14.00 -7.27
CA VAL A 306 15.31 13.26 -7.09
C VAL A 306 14.14 14.22 -6.94
N ASP A 307 13.17 14.14 -7.86
CA ASP A 307 11.87 14.79 -7.69
C ASP A 307 10.94 13.88 -6.87
N LEU A 308 10.23 14.39 -5.87
CA LEU A 308 9.23 13.67 -5.10
C LEU A 308 7.83 14.18 -5.44
N PHE A 309 6.93 13.27 -5.80
CA PHE A 309 5.59 13.56 -6.27
C PHE A 309 4.55 13.14 -5.23
N VAL A 310 3.65 14.06 -4.87
CA VAL A 310 2.47 13.82 -4.02
C VAL A 310 1.23 14.22 -4.81
N SER A 311 0.24 13.33 -4.91
CA SER A 311 -1.07 13.65 -5.51
C SER A 311 -2.17 13.75 -4.45
N THR A 312 -2.96 14.82 -4.48
CA THR A 312 -4.18 14.99 -3.68
C THR A 312 -5.37 15.29 -4.61
N VAL A 313 -6.57 14.85 -4.23
CA VAL A 313 -7.78 14.88 -5.07
C VAL A 313 -8.85 15.80 -4.50
N ASP A 314 -9.06 15.77 -3.18
CA ASP A 314 -10.09 16.58 -2.52
C ASP A 314 -9.78 16.75 -1.02
N PRO A 315 -9.50 17.97 -0.52
CA PRO A 315 -9.17 18.20 0.89
C PRO A 315 -10.32 17.91 1.86
N LEU A 316 -11.56 17.72 1.40
CA LEU A 316 -12.68 17.26 2.22
C LEU A 316 -12.71 15.72 2.40
N LYS A 317 -11.93 14.97 1.61
CA LYS A 317 -11.78 13.50 1.70
C LYS A 317 -10.41 13.07 2.21
N GLU A 318 -9.40 13.91 1.97
CA GLU A 318 -7.99 13.72 2.24
C GLU A 318 -7.50 14.93 3.07
N PRO A 319 -7.63 14.91 4.40
CA PRO A 319 -7.51 16.13 5.23
C PRO A 319 -6.17 16.87 5.02
N PRO A 320 -6.16 18.22 4.90
CA PRO A 320 -4.95 18.97 4.54
C PRO A 320 -3.78 18.74 5.52
N LEU A 321 -4.07 18.53 6.81
CA LEU A 321 -3.06 18.22 7.83
C LEU A 321 -2.29 16.92 7.53
N VAL A 322 -2.93 15.92 6.90
CA VAL A 322 -2.28 14.66 6.49
C VAL A 322 -1.34 14.93 5.31
N THR A 323 -1.82 15.64 4.29
CA THR A 323 -1.00 16.06 3.13
C THR A 323 0.19 16.91 3.58
N ALA A 324 -0.03 17.85 4.51
CA ALA A 324 1.02 18.67 5.11
C ALA A 324 2.07 17.84 5.87
N ASN A 325 1.65 16.86 6.66
CA ASN A 325 2.55 15.94 7.36
C ASN A 325 3.41 15.12 6.38
N THR A 326 2.83 14.66 5.26
CA THR A 326 3.56 13.99 4.18
C THR A 326 4.58 14.92 3.53
N VAL A 327 4.20 16.15 3.15
CA VAL A 327 5.10 17.17 2.59
C VAL A 327 6.25 17.53 3.56
N LEU A 328 5.96 17.73 4.85
CA LEU A 328 6.98 17.99 5.86
C LEU A 328 7.96 16.83 6.02
N SER A 329 7.49 15.58 5.90
CA SER A 329 8.38 14.41 5.91
C SER A 329 9.31 14.34 4.69
N ILE A 330 8.87 14.87 3.54
CA ILE A 330 9.64 14.96 2.29
C ILE A 330 10.69 16.09 2.37
N LEU A 331 10.33 17.25 2.89
CA LEU A 331 11.27 18.39 3.02
C LEU A 331 12.37 18.14 4.08
N ALA A 332 12.12 17.23 5.03
CA ALA A 332 13.03 16.88 6.11
C ALA A 332 13.86 15.59 5.89
N VAL A 333 14.04 15.14 4.63
CA VAL A 333 14.86 13.96 4.29
C VAL A 333 16.36 14.17 4.51
N ASP A 334 17.07 13.04 4.67
CA ASP A 334 18.53 12.97 4.67
C ASP A 334 19.04 12.85 3.22
N TYR A 335 19.19 13.99 2.56
CA TYR A 335 19.74 14.16 1.21
C TYR A 335 20.17 15.63 1.00
N PRO A 336 21.10 15.94 0.05
CA PRO A 336 21.47 17.31 -0.28
C PRO A 336 20.28 18.15 -0.77
N VAL A 337 20.19 19.42 -0.34
CA VAL A 337 18.99 20.25 -0.54
C VAL A 337 18.81 20.73 -1.98
N ASP A 338 19.89 20.88 -2.73
CA ASP A 338 19.92 21.19 -4.17
C ASP A 338 19.47 20.00 -5.04
N LYS A 339 19.58 18.78 -4.50
CA LYS A 339 19.23 17.52 -5.19
C LYS A 339 17.80 17.05 -4.90
N VAL A 340 17.03 17.72 -4.02
CA VAL A 340 15.64 17.36 -3.68
C VAL A 340 14.66 18.43 -4.17
N SER A 341 13.57 18.00 -4.81
CA SER A 341 12.43 18.87 -5.11
C SER A 341 11.10 18.15 -4.86
N CYS A 342 10.19 18.77 -4.12
CA CYS A 342 8.87 18.26 -3.80
C CYS A 342 7.81 18.91 -4.71
N TYR A 343 7.03 18.10 -5.40
CA TYR A 343 5.90 18.51 -6.24
C TYR A 343 4.60 17.98 -5.64
N VAL A 344 3.63 18.87 -5.43
CA VAL A 344 2.29 18.52 -4.96
C VAL A 344 1.30 18.86 -6.07
N SER A 345 0.64 17.82 -6.62
CA SER A 345 -0.45 17.99 -7.57
C SER A 345 -1.79 18.01 -6.83
N ASP A 346 -2.51 19.14 -6.89
CA ASP A 346 -3.91 19.21 -6.47
C ASP A 346 -4.84 19.09 -7.68
N ASP A 347 -5.50 17.93 -7.76
CA ASP A 347 -6.48 17.62 -8.79
C ASP A 347 -7.88 18.18 -8.48
N GLY A 348 -8.11 18.70 -7.26
CA GLY A 348 -9.32 19.44 -6.86
C GLY A 348 -9.21 20.96 -7.02
N ALA A 349 -8.00 21.50 -7.23
CA ALA A 349 -7.71 22.93 -7.40
C ALA A 349 -8.26 23.82 -6.27
N SER A 350 -8.21 23.34 -5.03
CA SER A 350 -8.88 23.99 -3.89
C SER A 350 -8.01 25.04 -3.23
N MET A 351 -8.61 26.21 -2.95
CA MET A 351 -7.94 27.26 -2.18
C MET A 351 -7.48 26.75 -0.79
N LEU A 352 -8.21 25.80 -0.20
CA LEU A 352 -7.83 25.16 1.07
C LEU A 352 -6.50 24.41 0.96
N SER A 353 -6.30 23.65 -0.13
CA SER A 353 -5.02 22.96 -0.39
C SER A 353 -3.88 23.96 -0.51
N PHE A 354 -4.12 25.06 -1.23
CA PHE A 354 -3.14 26.10 -1.50
C PHE A 354 -2.75 26.90 -0.24
N GLU A 355 -3.73 27.41 0.54
CA GLU A 355 -3.47 28.09 1.80
C GLU A 355 -2.80 27.14 2.82
N SER A 356 -3.22 25.87 2.88
CA SER A 356 -2.60 24.87 3.75
C SER A 356 -1.14 24.59 3.37
N LEU A 357 -0.80 24.57 2.07
CA LEU A 357 0.59 24.43 1.62
C LEU A 357 1.44 25.66 1.94
N SER A 358 0.87 26.86 1.88
CA SER A 358 1.56 28.10 2.28
C SER A 358 1.93 28.06 3.77
N GLU A 359 0.99 27.74 4.65
CA GLU A 359 1.24 27.56 6.09
C GLU A 359 2.26 26.44 6.36
N THR A 360 2.20 25.35 5.56
CA THR A 360 3.14 24.22 5.66
C THR A 360 4.56 24.64 5.27
N ALA A 361 4.72 25.49 4.25
CA ALA A 361 6.02 26.04 3.83
C ALA A 361 6.63 26.95 4.92
N GLU A 362 5.81 27.75 5.61
CA GLU A 362 6.27 28.56 6.74
C GLU A 362 6.70 27.69 7.94
N PHE A 363 5.90 26.67 8.30
CA PHE A 363 6.28 25.75 9.38
C PHE A 363 7.51 24.90 9.02
N ALA A 364 7.71 24.54 7.75
CA ALA A 364 8.89 23.80 7.28
C ALA A 364 10.21 24.53 7.60
N ARG A 365 10.25 25.87 7.54
CA ARG A 365 11.44 26.68 7.91
C ARG A 365 11.91 26.47 9.35
N LYS A 366 10.98 26.12 10.25
CA LYS A 366 11.26 25.82 11.67
C LYS A 366 11.49 24.31 11.87
N TRP A 367 10.70 23.48 11.22
CA TRP A 367 10.70 22.01 11.38
C TRP A 367 11.92 21.32 10.76
N VAL A 368 12.34 21.72 9.55
CA VAL A 368 13.44 21.07 8.81
C VAL A 368 14.81 21.19 9.51
N PRO A 369 15.28 22.38 9.96
CA PRO A 369 16.55 22.45 10.71
C PRO A 369 16.47 21.65 12.02
N PHE A 370 15.38 21.77 12.79
CA PHE A 370 15.16 20.97 14.00
C PHE A 370 15.20 19.45 13.73
N CYS A 371 14.59 19.00 12.63
CA CYS A 371 14.65 17.61 12.20
C CYS A 371 16.09 17.15 11.93
N LYS A 372 16.86 17.91 11.15
CA LYS A 372 18.22 17.54 10.74
C LYS A 372 19.17 17.58 11.94
N LYS A 373 19.20 18.70 12.68
CA LYS A 373 20.01 18.96 13.88
C LYS A 373 19.91 17.89 14.97
N PHE A 374 18.71 17.39 15.26
CA PHE A 374 18.48 16.39 16.30
C PHE A 374 18.28 14.96 15.78
N ASN A 375 18.32 14.76 14.46
CA ASN A 375 18.11 13.48 13.78
C ASN A 375 16.90 12.69 14.35
N ILE A 376 15.71 13.27 14.27
CA ILE A 376 14.46 12.68 14.81
C ILE A 376 13.72 11.85 13.76
N GLU A 377 13.09 10.75 14.17
CA GLU A 377 12.26 9.93 13.27
C GLU A 377 10.96 9.46 13.98
N PRO A 378 9.80 9.43 13.29
CA PRO A 378 9.58 9.80 11.89
C PRO A 378 9.74 11.31 11.60
N ARG A 379 9.80 11.67 10.31
CA ARG A 379 9.93 13.07 9.86
C ARG A 379 8.59 13.82 9.78
N ALA A 380 7.46 13.12 9.85
CA ALA A 380 6.13 13.72 9.94
C ALA A 380 5.80 14.11 11.40
N PRO A 381 5.48 15.38 11.70
CA PRO A 381 5.34 15.86 13.08
C PRO A 381 4.17 15.26 13.87
N GLU A 382 2.98 15.04 13.29
CA GLU A 382 1.84 14.41 13.99
C GLU A 382 2.23 13.01 14.49
N PHE A 383 2.82 12.21 13.60
CA PHE A 383 3.30 10.85 13.89
C PHE A 383 4.58 10.82 14.76
N TYR A 384 5.27 11.94 14.94
CA TYR A 384 6.38 12.06 15.89
C TYR A 384 5.89 12.46 17.29
N PHE A 385 5.01 13.47 17.40
CA PHE A 385 4.55 14.00 18.68
C PHE A 385 3.46 13.15 19.35
N SER A 386 2.69 12.36 18.59
CA SER A 386 1.70 11.40 19.12
C SER A 386 2.31 10.10 19.67
N ARG A 387 3.57 9.77 19.36
CA ARG A 387 4.20 8.52 19.80
C ARG A 387 4.41 8.51 21.31
N LYS A 388 3.71 7.59 21.98
CA LYS A 388 3.80 7.23 23.41
C LYS A 388 5.12 6.50 23.78
N VAL A 389 6.22 6.81 23.08
CA VAL A 389 7.56 6.21 23.23
C VAL A 389 8.49 7.21 23.92
N ASP A 390 9.47 6.73 24.68
CA ASP A 390 10.52 7.61 25.22
C ASP A 390 11.26 8.33 24.07
N TYR A 391 11.15 9.65 24.08
CA TYR A 391 11.72 10.55 23.08
C TYR A 391 13.10 11.11 23.49
N LEU A 392 13.56 10.85 24.72
CA LEU A 392 14.90 11.19 25.20
C LEU A 392 15.94 10.11 24.85
N LYS A 393 15.46 8.89 24.55
CA LYS A 393 16.31 7.76 24.19
C LYS A 393 17.27 8.11 23.03
N ASP A 394 18.55 7.78 23.23
CA ASP A 394 19.63 7.98 22.27
C ASP A 394 19.87 9.46 21.86
N LYS A 395 19.42 10.44 22.68
CA LYS A 395 19.62 11.88 22.45
C LYS A 395 20.67 12.47 23.39
N VAL A 396 21.81 12.86 22.81
CA VAL A 396 22.98 13.41 23.54
C VAL A 396 23.04 14.95 23.58
N GLN A 397 22.24 15.64 22.79
CA GLN A 397 22.31 17.11 22.67
C GLN A 397 21.62 17.82 23.86
N PRO A 398 22.30 18.71 24.60
CA PRO A 398 21.77 19.27 25.85
C PRO A 398 20.55 20.18 25.66
N THR A 399 20.48 20.93 24.54
CA THR A 399 19.37 21.84 24.26
C THR A 399 18.09 21.13 23.81
N PHE A 400 18.15 19.83 23.47
CA PHE A 400 17.05 19.08 22.86
C PHE A 400 15.74 19.15 23.67
N VAL A 401 15.83 19.08 25.01
CA VAL A 401 14.64 19.12 25.89
C VAL A 401 13.98 20.51 25.88
N GLN A 402 14.73 21.58 25.65
CA GLN A 402 14.20 22.94 25.49
C GLN A 402 13.64 23.14 24.08
N GLU A 403 14.44 22.85 23.05
CA GLU A 403 14.05 23.03 21.64
C GLU A 403 12.85 22.15 21.25
N ARG A 404 12.78 20.89 21.69
CA ARG A 404 11.60 20.02 21.46
C ARG A 404 10.33 20.56 22.11
N ARG A 405 10.43 21.22 23.27
CA ARG A 405 9.26 21.85 23.95
C ARG A 405 8.83 23.14 23.25
N ALA A 406 9.75 23.90 22.66
CA ALA A 406 9.41 25.03 21.79
C ALA A 406 8.74 24.54 20.50
N MET A 407 9.39 23.61 19.78
CA MET A 407 8.91 23.05 18.52
C MET A 407 7.55 22.34 18.65
N LYS A 408 7.26 21.72 19.80
CA LYS A 408 5.91 21.17 20.02
C LYS A 408 4.84 22.28 20.04
N ARG A 409 5.07 23.42 20.70
CA ARG A 409 4.07 24.52 20.72
C ARG A 409 3.84 25.10 19.33
N GLU A 410 4.92 25.37 18.62
CA GLU A 410 4.92 25.78 17.20
C GLU A 410 4.10 24.83 16.32
N TYR A 411 4.18 23.51 16.58
CA TYR A 411 3.39 22.51 15.87
C TYR A 411 1.90 22.51 16.25
N GLU A 412 1.55 22.61 17.53
CA GLU A 412 0.14 22.71 17.95
C GLU A 412 -0.50 24.01 17.42
N GLU A 413 0.24 25.13 17.42
CA GLU A 413 -0.20 26.39 16.81
C GLU A 413 -0.39 26.27 15.29
N PHE A 414 0.49 25.57 14.59
CA PHE A 414 0.33 25.22 13.17
C PHE A 414 -0.92 24.35 12.94
N LYS A 415 -1.13 23.30 13.76
CA LYS A 415 -2.33 22.44 13.71
C LYS A 415 -3.61 23.25 13.90
N VAL A 416 -3.62 24.23 14.82
CA VAL A 416 -4.73 25.17 15.01
C VAL A 416 -4.96 26.06 13.78
N ARG A 417 -3.91 26.61 13.15
CA ARG A 417 -4.05 27.42 11.92
C ARG A 417 -4.61 26.61 10.75
N ILE A 418 -4.11 25.39 10.53
CA ILE A 418 -4.66 24.48 9.51
C ILE A 418 -6.14 24.17 9.78
N ASN A 419 -6.51 23.86 11.03
CA ASN A 419 -7.90 23.61 11.40
C ASN A 419 -8.81 24.84 11.16
N ALA A 420 -8.32 26.06 11.43
CA ALA A 420 -9.04 27.29 11.13
C ALA A 420 -9.27 27.48 9.61
N LEU A 421 -8.29 27.15 8.77
CA LEU A 421 -8.46 27.13 7.31
C LEU A 421 -9.50 26.09 6.86
N VAL A 422 -9.49 24.88 7.44
CA VAL A 422 -10.50 23.85 7.15
C VAL A 422 -11.91 24.33 7.53
N SER A 423 -12.09 24.95 8.71
CA SER A 423 -13.38 25.51 9.13
C SER A 423 -13.83 26.71 8.28
N LYS A 424 -12.90 27.55 7.80
CA LYS A 424 -13.16 28.62 6.83
C LYS A 424 -13.67 28.04 5.50
N ALA A 425 -12.97 27.01 4.98
CA ALA A 425 -13.26 26.39 3.69
C ALA A 425 -14.63 25.69 3.59
N GLN A 426 -15.23 25.29 4.72
CA GLN A 426 -16.60 24.76 4.75
C GLN A 426 -17.67 25.79 4.34
N LYS A 427 -17.35 27.09 4.34
CA LYS A 427 -18.26 28.18 3.98
C LYS A 427 -17.77 28.85 2.69
N VAL A 428 -18.12 28.25 1.56
CA VAL A 428 -17.84 28.81 0.23
C VAL A 428 -18.59 30.15 0.06
N PRO A 429 -17.90 31.26 -0.28
CA PRO A 429 -18.57 32.54 -0.56
C PRO A 429 -19.38 32.49 -1.86
N GLU A 430 -20.47 33.27 -1.95
CA GLU A 430 -21.32 33.32 -3.16
C GLU A 430 -20.59 33.91 -4.37
N GLU A 431 -19.67 34.86 -4.15
CA GLU A 431 -18.78 35.44 -5.18
C GLU A 431 -17.57 34.54 -5.53
N GLY A 432 -17.46 33.36 -4.88
CA GLY A 432 -16.31 32.47 -4.97
C GLY A 432 -15.15 32.85 -4.05
N TRP A 433 -14.05 32.10 -4.15
CA TRP A 433 -12.83 32.37 -3.38
C TRP A 433 -12.03 33.53 -3.98
N ILE A 434 -11.42 34.32 -3.11
CA ILE A 434 -10.59 35.49 -3.42
C ILE A 434 -9.25 35.33 -2.67
N MET A 435 -8.13 35.59 -3.35
CA MET A 435 -6.78 35.47 -2.81
C MET A 435 -6.40 36.66 -1.92
N LYS A 436 -5.31 36.53 -1.14
CA LYS A 436 -4.84 37.56 -0.19
C LYS A 436 -4.46 38.91 -0.84
N ASP A 437 -4.27 38.93 -2.16
CA ASP A 437 -4.01 40.12 -2.99
C ASP A 437 -5.28 40.77 -3.56
N GLY A 438 -6.47 40.23 -3.27
CA GLY A 438 -7.75 40.70 -3.78
C GLY A 438 -8.16 40.13 -5.16
N THR A 439 -7.36 39.24 -5.75
CA THR A 439 -7.71 38.63 -7.05
C THR A 439 -8.59 37.38 -6.89
N PRO A 440 -9.50 37.09 -7.85
CA PRO A 440 -10.36 35.90 -7.76
C PRO A 440 -9.54 34.61 -7.95
N TRP A 441 -9.83 33.57 -7.16
CA TRP A 441 -9.17 32.27 -7.24
C TRP A 441 -9.43 31.59 -8.60
N PRO A 442 -8.40 31.27 -9.40
CA PRO A 442 -8.61 30.70 -10.74
C PRO A 442 -9.26 29.31 -10.71
N GLY A 443 -9.12 28.56 -9.62
CA GLY A 443 -9.73 27.24 -9.40
C GLY A 443 -11.18 27.27 -8.93
N ASN A 444 -11.88 28.41 -8.95
CA ASN A 444 -13.27 28.53 -8.46
C ASN A 444 -14.26 27.58 -9.16
N ASN A 445 -13.98 27.13 -10.38
CA ASN A 445 -14.73 26.06 -11.04
C ASN A 445 -13.83 24.83 -11.28
N THR A 446 -14.02 23.78 -10.47
CA THR A 446 -13.23 22.53 -10.52
C THR A 446 -13.37 21.71 -11.81
N ARG A 447 -14.18 22.18 -12.78
CA ARG A 447 -14.33 21.58 -14.13
C ARG A 447 -13.89 22.49 -15.28
N ASP A 448 -13.65 23.78 -15.02
CA ASP A 448 -13.20 24.75 -16.02
C ASP A 448 -12.28 25.78 -15.34
N HIS A 449 -10.99 25.47 -15.30
CA HIS A 449 -9.98 26.31 -14.65
C HIS A 449 -8.62 26.19 -15.37
N PRO A 450 -7.82 27.28 -15.41
CA PRO A 450 -6.49 27.24 -16.01
C PRO A 450 -5.53 26.38 -15.17
N GLY A 451 -4.45 25.93 -15.82
CA GLY A 451 -3.32 25.33 -15.11
C GLY A 451 -2.62 26.38 -14.24
N MET A 452 -2.26 25.98 -13.01
CA MET A 452 -1.62 26.83 -12.01
C MET A 452 -0.32 26.19 -11.52
N ILE A 453 0.74 26.97 -11.39
CA ILE A 453 2.02 26.55 -10.81
C ILE A 453 2.48 27.62 -9.82
N GLN A 454 2.81 27.22 -8.59
CA GLN A 454 3.41 28.09 -7.58
C GLN A 454 4.64 27.43 -6.98
N VAL A 455 5.70 28.21 -6.76
CA VAL A 455 6.89 27.76 -6.01
C VAL A 455 6.89 28.43 -4.64
N PHE A 456 7.00 27.66 -3.57
CA PHE A 456 6.94 28.14 -2.18
C PHE A 456 8.31 28.15 -1.48
N LEU A 457 9.17 27.18 -1.78
CA LEU A 457 10.50 26.97 -1.16
C LEU A 457 11.56 26.70 -2.23
N GLY A 458 12.83 26.68 -1.83
CA GLY A 458 14.02 26.62 -2.70
C GLY A 458 14.71 27.98 -2.79
N HIS A 459 15.74 28.10 -3.62
CA HIS A 459 16.56 29.31 -3.81
C HIS A 459 15.77 30.63 -3.90
N SER A 460 14.69 30.68 -4.69
CA SER A 460 13.82 31.86 -4.82
C SER A 460 12.75 32.02 -3.73
N GLY A 461 12.63 31.06 -2.82
CA GLY A 461 11.63 31.02 -1.74
C GLY A 461 12.17 31.43 -0.37
N GLY A 462 13.43 31.86 -0.26
CA GLY A 462 14.05 32.28 0.99
C GLY A 462 14.43 31.14 1.94
N LEU A 463 15.19 31.49 2.97
CA LEU A 463 15.97 30.57 3.82
C LEU A 463 15.18 29.97 5.01
N ASP A 464 15.80 29.04 5.73
CA ASP A 464 15.36 28.53 7.03
C ASP A 464 15.73 29.49 8.19
N THR A 465 15.40 29.10 9.43
CA THR A 465 15.72 29.92 10.62
C THR A 465 17.20 29.98 11.00
N GLU A 466 18.05 29.15 10.39
CA GLU A 466 19.51 29.09 10.62
C GLU A 466 20.30 29.70 9.44
N GLY A 467 19.63 30.09 8.35
CA GLY A 467 20.22 30.74 7.16
C GLY A 467 20.48 29.81 5.98
N ASN A 468 19.98 28.57 6.00
CA ASN A 468 20.20 27.57 4.95
C ASN A 468 19.06 27.54 3.92
N GLU A 469 19.31 26.98 2.73
CA GLU A 469 18.25 26.70 1.76
C GLU A 469 17.45 25.43 2.13
N LEU A 470 16.13 25.47 1.90
CA LEU A 470 15.25 24.30 1.95
C LEU A 470 15.09 23.68 0.55
N PRO A 471 14.80 22.37 0.44
CA PRO A 471 14.38 21.75 -0.81
C PRO A 471 13.21 22.49 -1.47
N ARG A 472 13.19 22.52 -2.82
CA ARG A 472 12.15 23.24 -3.56
C ARG A 472 10.78 22.63 -3.30
N LEU A 473 9.75 23.46 -3.07
CA LEU A 473 8.35 23.03 -2.99
C LEU A 473 7.55 23.68 -4.12
N VAL A 474 6.97 22.86 -4.99
CA VAL A 474 6.17 23.27 -6.15
C VAL A 474 4.75 22.75 -6.02
N TYR A 475 3.77 23.64 -5.98
CA TYR A 475 2.36 23.32 -6.14
C TYR A 475 2.01 23.36 -7.63
N VAL A 476 1.26 22.36 -8.08
CA VAL A 476 0.78 22.23 -9.46
C VAL A 476 -0.71 21.90 -9.43
N SER A 477 -1.51 22.63 -10.20
CA SER A 477 -2.85 22.19 -10.58
C SER A 477 -2.95 22.19 -12.10
N ARG A 478 -3.44 21.09 -12.67
CA ARG A 478 -3.57 20.91 -14.12
C ARG A 478 -4.69 21.78 -14.69
N GLU A 479 -4.61 22.14 -15.96
CA GLU A 479 -5.76 22.72 -16.63
C GLU A 479 -6.86 21.65 -16.80
N LYS A 480 -8.11 22.00 -16.47
CA LYS A 480 -9.28 21.16 -16.74
C LYS A 480 -10.36 21.96 -17.43
N ARG A 481 -11.05 21.33 -18.37
CA ARG A 481 -12.03 21.95 -19.28
C ARG A 481 -13.22 21.02 -19.52
N PRO A 482 -14.45 21.53 -19.64
CA PRO A 482 -15.61 20.71 -19.97
C PRO A 482 -15.41 19.97 -21.30
N GLY A 483 -15.60 18.65 -21.30
CA GLY A 483 -15.46 17.79 -22.48
C GLY A 483 -14.08 17.14 -22.65
N PHE A 484 -13.05 17.55 -21.92
CA PHE A 484 -11.76 16.87 -21.90
C PHE A 484 -11.75 15.72 -20.87
N GLN A 485 -10.99 14.66 -21.14
CA GLN A 485 -10.76 13.56 -20.21
C GLN A 485 -9.46 13.79 -19.44
N HIS A 486 -9.48 13.61 -18.12
CA HIS A 486 -8.38 14.00 -17.24
C HIS A 486 -7.70 12.83 -16.51
N HIS A 487 -8.15 11.60 -16.75
CA HIS A 487 -7.46 10.35 -16.37
C HIS A 487 -7.09 10.20 -14.87
N LYS A 488 -7.74 10.94 -13.97
CA LYS A 488 -7.53 10.89 -12.51
C LYS A 488 -6.03 11.00 -12.15
N LYS A 489 -5.57 10.18 -11.19
CA LYS A 489 -4.17 10.11 -10.73
C LYS A 489 -3.18 9.84 -11.87
N ALA A 490 -3.47 8.92 -12.80
CA ALA A 490 -2.58 8.65 -13.93
C ALA A 490 -2.25 9.91 -14.75
N GLY A 491 -3.26 10.75 -15.03
CA GLY A 491 -3.07 12.03 -15.71
C GLY A 491 -2.38 13.09 -14.85
N ALA A 492 -2.62 13.10 -13.53
CA ALA A 492 -1.91 13.97 -12.59
C ALA A 492 -0.41 13.65 -12.57
N MET A 493 -0.07 12.37 -12.46
CA MET A 493 1.31 11.87 -12.49
C MET A 493 2.00 12.14 -13.83
N ASN A 494 1.30 12.00 -14.96
CA ASN A 494 1.86 12.31 -16.28
C ASN A 494 2.16 13.81 -16.46
N ALA A 495 1.28 14.70 -15.96
CA ALA A 495 1.58 16.13 -15.91
C ALA A 495 2.77 16.44 -14.98
N LEU A 496 2.89 15.76 -13.82
CA LEU A 496 4.04 15.91 -12.92
C LEU A 496 5.37 15.48 -13.57
N ILE A 497 5.39 14.41 -14.37
CA ILE A 497 6.59 14.04 -15.15
C ILE A 497 6.99 15.20 -16.07
N ARG A 498 6.04 15.76 -16.84
CA ARG A 498 6.31 16.83 -17.83
C ARG A 498 6.73 18.14 -17.17
N VAL A 499 6.04 18.57 -16.12
CA VAL A 499 6.30 19.86 -15.46
C VAL A 499 7.64 19.86 -14.72
N SER A 500 8.01 18.75 -14.07
CA SER A 500 9.33 18.61 -13.44
C SER A 500 10.44 18.53 -14.49
N ALA A 501 10.23 17.87 -15.64
CA ALA A 501 11.19 17.83 -16.74
C ALA A 501 11.55 19.20 -17.34
N VAL A 502 10.72 20.23 -17.10
CA VAL A 502 11.01 21.63 -17.49
C VAL A 502 11.67 22.41 -16.33
N LEU A 503 11.32 22.10 -15.08
CA LEU A 503 11.70 22.91 -13.91
C LEU A 503 12.95 22.41 -13.13
N THR A 504 13.25 21.12 -13.16
CA THR A 504 14.35 20.46 -12.42
C THR A 504 15.00 19.32 -13.21
N ASN A 505 14.18 18.53 -13.92
CA ASN A 505 14.56 17.37 -14.72
C ASN A 505 15.40 16.35 -13.94
N ALA A 506 14.95 15.92 -12.76
CA ALA A 506 15.68 14.91 -11.99
C ALA A 506 15.64 13.53 -12.67
N PRO A 507 16.77 12.80 -12.84
CA PRO A 507 16.77 11.50 -13.51
C PRO A 507 15.98 10.42 -12.76
N PHE A 508 15.68 10.65 -11.47
CA PHE A 508 14.84 9.79 -10.64
C PHE A 508 13.63 10.55 -10.07
N MET A 509 12.49 9.85 -9.95
CA MET A 509 11.24 10.40 -9.40
C MET A 509 10.63 9.44 -8.38
N LEU A 510 10.28 9.92 -7.19
CA LEU A 510 9.68 9.13 -6.11
C LEU A 510 8.19 9.49 -5.97
N ASN A 511 7.29 8.51 -6.15
CA ASN A 511 5.86 8.72 -6.00
C ASN A 511 5.33 8.33 -4.61
N LEU A 512 4.52 9.20 -4.00
CA LEU A 512 3.78 8.97 -2.75
C LEU A 512 2.30 9.38 -2.88
N ASP A 513 1.43 8.59 -2.26
CA ASP A 513 0.07 9.02 -1.93
C ASP A 513 0.10 10.05 -0.78
N CYS A 514 -0.87 10.97 -0.76
CA CYS A 514 -0.96 12.02 0.26
C CYS A 514 -1.04 11.49 1.71
N ASP A 515 -1.52 10.26 1.90
CA ASP A 515 -1.62 9.56 3.18
C ASP A 515 -0.39 8.68 3.53
N HIS A 516 0.70 8.76 2.75
CA HIS A 516 1.95 8.02 2.97
C HIS A 516 3.16 8.95 3.18
N TYR A 517 3.69 8.97 4.40
CA TYR A 517 4.81 9.80 4.82
C TYR A 517 6.14 9.02 4.89
N ILE A 518 7.26 9.75 4.89
CA ILE A 518 8.62 9.20 5.03
C ILE A 518 8.91 8.96 6.52
N ASN A 519 9.04 7.68 6.90
CA ASN A 519 9.31 7.24 8.26
C ASN A 519 10.81 7.05 8.53
N ASN A 520 11.55 6.47 7.58
CA ASN A 520 13.01 6.40 7.58
C ASN A 520 13.55 7.41 6.56
N SER A 521 14.24 8.43 7.05
CA SER A 521 14.78 9.54 6.25
C SER A 521 15.85 9.14 5.25
N LYS A 522 16.43 7.94 5.37
CA LYS A 522 17.47 7.41 4.49
C LYS A 522 16.90 6.62 3.30
N ALA A 523 15.58 6.48 3.18
CA ALA A 523 14.93 5.73 2.09
C ALA A 523 15.36 6.17 0.67
N ILE A 524 15.62 7.47 0.46
CA ILE A 524 16.15 7.96 -0.82
C ILE A 524 17.56 7.42 -1.06
N ARG A 525 18.48 7.56 -0.08
CA ARG A 525 19.85 7.03 -0.14
C ARG A 525 19.87 5.51 -0.38
N GLU A 526 18.99 4.76 0.29
CA GLU A 526 18.82 3.32 0.08
C GLU A 526 18.42 2.97 -1.36
N SER A 527 17.56 3.78 -2.00
CA SER A 527 17.20 3.57 -3.40
C SER A 527 18.37 3.86 -4.36
N MET A 528 19.20 4.86 -4.05
CA MET A 528 20.38 5.21 -4.84
C MET A 528 21.46 4.12 -4.81
N CYS A 529 21.60 3.38 -3.71
CA CYS A 529 22.44 2.16 -3.62
C CYS A 529 22.06 1.06 -4.64
N PHE A 530 20.89 1.16 -5.28
CA PHE A 530 20.50 0.29 -6.40
C PHE A 530 20.48 1.01 -7.74
N LEU A 531 20.07 2.28 -7.78
CA LEU A 531 19.82 3.04 -9.02
C LEU A 531 21.10 3.67 -9.62
N MET A 532 22.06 4.06 -8.76
CA MET A 532 23.37 4.61 -9.14
C MET A 532 24.48 3.56 -9.21
N ASP A 533 24.24 2.32 -8.76
CA ASP A 533 25.22 1.23 -8.87
C ASP A 533 25.52 0.91 -10.35
N PRO A 534 26.77 1.03 -10.84
CA PRO A 534 27.06 0.86 -12.28
C PRO A 534 26.76 -0.55 -12.82
N GLN A 535 26.86 -1.58 -11.97
CA GLN A 535 26.66 -2.98 -12.37
C GLN A 535 25.18 -3.38 -12.33
N VAL A 536 24.45 -2.91 -11.31
CA VAL A 536 23.05 -3.28 -11.08
C VAL A 536 22.08 -2.27 -11.70
N GLY A 537 22.33 -0.98 -11.49
CA GLY A 537 21.38 0.13 -11.69
C GLY A 537 21.05 0.45 -13.15
N ARG A 538 21.98 0.21 -14.09
CA ARG A 538 21.79 0.48 -15.53
C ARG A 538 20.51 -0.16 -16.10
N LYS A 539 20.05 -1.30 -15.57
CA LYS A 539 18.81 -1.99 -16.01
C LYS A 539 17.63 -1.89 -15.04
N VAL A 540 17.75 -1.07 -14.00
CA VAL A 540 16.68 -0.86 -13.01
C VAL A 540 15.76 0.26 -13.47
N CYS A 541 14.46 -0.05 -13.60
CA CYS A 541 13.42 0.95 -13.87
C CYS A 541 12.83 1.55 -12.60
N TYR A 542 12.67 0.78 -11.53
CA TYR A 542 12.21 1.29 -10.23
C TYR A 542 12.63 0.45 -9.03
N VAL A 543 12.69 1.10 -7.86
CA VAL A 543 12.85 0.50 -6.54
C VAL A 543 11.55 0.67 -5.77
N GLN A 544 10.86 -0.44 -5.48
CA GLN A 544 9.62 -0.49 -4.69
C GLN A 544 9.94 -0.86 -3.25
N PHE A 545 9.32 -0.17 -2.30
CA PHE A 545 9.40 -0.47 -0.87
C PHE A 545 8.08 -1.10 -0.36
N PRO A 546 8.07 -1.82 0.77
CA PRO A 546 6.85 -2.30 1.41
C PRO A 546 5.98 -1.13 1.88
N GLN A 547 4.68 -1.18 1.60
CA GLN A 547 3.72 -0.33 2.31
C GLN A 547 3.53 -0.89 3.72
N ARG A 548 3.56 -0.01 4.71
CA ARG A 548 3.25 -0.32 6.11
C ARG A 548 2.26 0.73 6.61
N PHE A 549 1.38 0.34 7.53
CA PHE A 549 0.35 1.24 8.03
C PHE A 549 0.41 1.41 9.55
N ASP A 550 0.06 2.61 10.01
CA ASP A 550 -0.24 2.92 11.41
C ASP A 550 -1.76 2.77 11.69
N GLY A 551 -2.17 2.89 12.96
CA GLY A 551 -3.59 2.84 13.35
C GLY A 551 -4.23 1.44 13.32
N ILE A 552 -3.43 0.36 13.35
CA ILE A 552 -3.93 -1.02 13.26
C ILE A 552 -4.19 -1.58 14.68
N ASP A 553 -5.39 -2.14 14.90
CA ASP A 553 -5.73 -2.97 16.08
C ASP A 553 -4.67 -4.06 16.32
N ALA A 554 -4.37 -4.33 17.60
CA ALA A 554 -3.45 -5.39 18.02
C ALA A 554 -3.76 -6.76 17.38
N HIS A 555 -5.05 -7.04 17.07
CA HIS A 555 -5.51 -8.30 16.47
C HIS A 555 -5.58 -8.29 14.93
N ASP A 556 -5.27 -7.16 14.26
CA ASP A 556 -5.45 -6.89 12.82
C ASP A 556 -6.66 -7.63 12.19
N ARG A 557 -7.86 -7.34 12.71
CA ARG A 557 -9.11 -8.03 12.34
C ARG A 557 -9.40 -8.05 10.84
N TYR A 558 -8.93 -7.05 10.10
CA TYR A 558 -9.20 -6.83 8.68
C TYR A 558 -7.97 -7.10 7.77
N ALA A 559 -6.91 -7.71 8.31
CA ALA A 559 -5.65 -8.00 7.61
C ALA A 559 -5.08 -6.77 6.86
N ASN A 560 -5.13 -5.60 7.50
CA ASN A 560 -4.67 -4.33 6.93
C ASN A 560 -3.15 -4.31 6.73
N ARG A 561 -2.36 -5.08 7.50
CA ARG A 561 -0.90 -5.18 7.30
C ARG A 561 -0.49 -5.85 5.98
N ASN A 562 -1.34 -6.72 5.42
CA ASN A 562 -1.10 -7.44 4.17
C ASN A 562 0.29 -8.12 4.07
N THR A 563 0.79 -8.70 5.18
CA THR A 563 2.18 -9.19 5.27
C THR A 563 2.46 -10.37 4.33
N VAL A 564 1.49 -11.23 4.02
CA VAL A 564 1.65 -12.30 3.02
C VAL A 564 2.04 -11.72 1.64
N PHE A 565 1.43 -10.62 1.22
CA PHE A 565 1.75 -9.99 -0.06
C PHE A 565 3.14 -9.31 -0.04
N PHE A 566 3.42 -8.51 0.99
CA PHE A 566 4.66 -7.72 1.04
C PHE A 566 5.89 -8.51 1.50
N ASP A 567 5.75 -9.45 2.44
CA ASP A 567 6.88 -10.17 3.06
C ASP A 567 7.13 -11.56 2.45
N ILE A 568 6.16 -12.11 1.71
CA ILE A 568 6.28 -13.42 1.02
C ILE A 568 6.26 -13.23 -0.51
N ASN A 569 5.15 -12.73 -1.09
CA ASN A 569 4.99 -12.69 -2.54
C ASN A 569 6.03 -11.79 -3.23
N MET A 570 6.18 -10.53 -2.78
CA MET A 570 7.13 -9.57 -3.38
C MET A 570 8.59 -10.04 -3.33
N LYS A 571 9.01 -10.73 -2.26
CA LYS A 571 10.36 -11.33 -2.18
C LYS A 571 10.58 -12.44 -3.22
N GLY A 572 9.55 -13.20 -3.56
CA GLY A 572 9.58 -14.19 -4.64
C GLY A 572 9.78 -13.55 -6.01
N LEU A 573 9.02 -12.49 -6.30
CA LEU A 573 9.11 -11.75 -7.57
C LEU A 573 10.47 -11.05 -7.76
N ASP A 574 11.07 -10.50 -6.71
CA ASP A 574 12.36 -9.81 -6.76
C ASP A 574 13.54 -10.71 -7.20
N GLY A 575 13.45 -12.02 -6.93
CA GLY A 575 14.38 -13.03 -7.45
C GLY A 575 14.18 -13.37 -8.94
N ILE A 576 12.99 -13.10 -9.49
CA ILE A 576 12.63 -13.36 -10.89
C ILE A 576 12.97 -12.15 -11.75
N GLN A 577 12.11 -11.13 -11.82
CA GLN A 577 12.35 -9.90 -12.59
C GLN A 577 12.15 -8.62 -11.76
N GLY A 578 11.56 -8.71 -10.57
CA GLY A 578 11.34 -7.59 -9.67
C GLY A 578 9.93 -7.57 -9.09
N PRO A 579 9.67 -6.83 -8.00
CA PRO A 579 8.31 -6.61 -7.49
C PRO A 579 7.44 -5.87 -8.53
N VAL A 580 6.11 -6.06 -8.48
CA VAL A 580 5.20 -5.19 -9.22
C VAL A 580 5.07 -3.83 -8.52
N TYR A 581 4.85 -2.76 -9.30
CA TYR A 581 4.52 -1.43 -8.76
C TYR A 581 3.10 -1.41 -8.16
N VAL A 582 2.95 -0.77 -7.00
CA VAL A 582 1.73 -0.78 -6.15
C VAL A 582 1.23 0.61 -5.74
N GLY A 583 1.47 1.64 -6.55
CA GLY A 583 0.79 2.93 -6.44
C GLY A 583 1.42 4.00 -5.53
N THR A 584 2.36 3.62 -4.65
CA THR A 584 3.07 4.53 -3.71
C THR A 584 4.37 3.88 -3.18
N GLY A 585 5.29 4.68 -2.64
CA GLY A 585 6.54 4.22 -2.01
C GLY A 585 7.55 3.64 -3.00
N CYS A 586 7.68 4.28 -4.17
CA CYS A 586 8.43 3.75 -5.31
C CYS A 586 9.28 4.83 -5.99
N VAL A 587 10.56 4.55 -6.23
CA VAL A 587 11.52 5.43 -6.92
C VAL A 587 11.76 4.94 -8.34
N PHE A 588 11.33 5.71 -9.34
CA PHE A 588 11.42 5.40 -10.77
C PHE A 588 12.60 6.09 -11.45
N ARG A 589 13.17 5.45 -12.48
CA ARG A 589 14.06 6.07 -13.48
C ARG A 589 13.22 6.78 -14.55
N ARG A 590 13.44 8.07 -14.75
CA ARG A 590 12.69 8.93 -15.69
C ARG A 590 12.64 8.37 -17.12
N GLN A 591 13.79 7.95 -17.66
CA GLN A 591 13.89 7.37 -19.00
C GLN A 591 13.03 6.10 -19.21
N ALA A 592 12.79 5.31 -18.16
CA ALA A 592 11.96 4.11 -18.26
C ALA A 592 10.46 4.44 -18.36
N LEU A 593 10.01 5.56 -17.76
CA LEU A 593 8.65 6.11 -17.91
C LEU A 593 8.46 6.83 -19.26
N TYR A 594 9.51 7.44 -19.82
CA TYR A 594 9.56 7.86 -21.24
C TYR A 594 9.55 6.69 -22.23
N GLY A 595 9.44 5.46 -21.76
CA GLY A 595 9.23 4.28 -22.59
C GLY A 595 10.41 3.88 -23.44
N TYR A 596 11.60 4.43 -23.19
CA TYR A 596 12.84 3.89 -23.73
C TYR A 596 13.06 2.45 -23.24
N ASN A 597 13.78 1.67 -24.03
CA ASN A 597 14.19 0.32 -23.66
C ASN A 597 15.36 0.39 -22.64
N PRO A 598 15.58 -0.64 -21.81
CA PRO A 598 16.77 -0.70 -20.97
C PRO A 598 18.03 -0.64 -21.84
N PRO A 599 19.10 0.05 -21.38
CA PRO A 599 20.33 0.18 -22.16
C PRO A 599 20.89 -1.21 -22.50
N SER A 600 21.29 -1.35 -23.76
CA SER A 600 21.91 -2.59 -24.25
C SER A 600 23.23 -2.79 -23.53
N GLY A 601 23.34 -3.89 -22.77
CA GLY A 601 24.65 -4.32 -22.27
C GLY A 601 25.55 -4.69 -23.46
N PRO A 602 26.89 -4.63 -23.31
CA PRO A 602 27.81 -5.02 -24.36
C PRO A 602 27.43 -6.41 -24.88
N LYS A 603 27.24 -6.52 -26.20
CA LYS A 603 26.98 -7.79 -26.86
C LYS A 603 28.24 -8.62 -26.64
N ARG A 604 28.17 -9.67 -25.80
CA ARG A 604 29.27 -10.65 -25.69
C ARG A 604 29.74 -10.98 -27.11
N PRO A 605 31.04 -10.83 -27.43
CA PRO A 605 31.52 -11.14 -28.77
C PRO A 605 31.07 -12.57 -29.10
N LYS A 606 30.50 -12.76 -30.29
CA LYS A 606 30.16 -14.11 -30.75
C LYS A 606 31.46 -14.88 -30.74
N MET A 607 31.54 -15.93 -29.93
CA MET A 607 32.73 -16.77 -29.85
C MET A 607 33.06 -17.23 -31.27
N VAL A 608 34.18 -16.75 -31.81
CA VAL A 608 34.61 -17.10 -33.16
C VAL A 608 34.95 -18.58 -33.14
N THR A 609 34.05 -19.39 -33.66
CA THR A 609 34.30 -20.80 -33.90
C THR A 609 35.43 -20.89 -34.91
N CYS A 610 36.62 -21.25 -34.44
CA CYS A 610 37.80 -21.38 -35.29
C CYS A 610 37.52 -22.39 -36.41
N ASP A 611 37.59 -21.95 -37.67
CA ASP A 611 37.32 -22.76 -38.87
C ASP A 611 38.48 -23.72 -39.18
N CYS A 612 38.84 -24.56 -38.20
CA CYS A 612 39.96 -25.51 -38.25
C CYS A 612 39.57 -26.92 -37.77
N CYS A 613 38.31 -27.34 -37.94
CA CYS A 613 37.89 -28.72 -37.69
C CYS A 613 36.74 -29.16 -38.65
N PRO A 614 37.01 -29.99 -39.68
CA PRO A 614 36.07 -30.23 -40.79
C PRO A 614 35.17 -31.46 -40.57
N CYS A 615 34.14 -31.36 -39.72
CA CYS A 615 33.19 -32.46 -39.49
C CYS A 615 31.72 -32.00 -39.42
N PHE A 616 30.82 -32.78 -40.05
CA PHE A 616 29.35 -32.68 -40.02
C PHE A 616 28.69 -31.36 -40.51
N GLY A 617 28.62 -31.19 -41.84
CA GLY A 617 27.79 -30.14 -42.45
C GLY A 617 26.31 -30.50 -42.63
N ARG A 618 25.42 -29.50 -42.61
CA ARG A 618 24.07 -29.55 -43.22
C ARG A 618 23.76 -28.25 -43.97
N LYS A 619 23.22 -28.37 -45.18
CA LYS A 619 23.10 -27.28 -46.17
C LYS A 619 22.12 -26.20 -45.72
N LYS A 620 22.52 -24.93 -45.80
CA LYS A 620 21.61 -23.76 -45.83
C LYS A 620 21.42 -23.36 -47.30
N ARG A 621 20.17 -23.18 -47.76
CA ARG A 621 19.89 -22.79 -49.16
C ARG A 621 20.39 -21.36 -49.41
N LYS A 622 21.24 -21.20 -50.44
CA LYS A 622 21.59 -19.89 -51.02
C LYS A 622 20.51 -19.55 -52.06
N GLY A 623 20.02 -18.32 -52.03
CA GLY A 623 19.18 -17.73 -53.07
C GLY A 623 19.58 -16.27 -53.16
N GLY A 624 20.36 -15.92 -54.18
CA GLY A 624 20.86 -14.57 -54.39
C GLY A 624 20.26 -13.96 -55.66
N LYS A 625 20.42 -12.65 -55.81
CA LYS A 625 20.39 -12.01 -57.12
C LYS A 625 21.26 -10.75 -57.05
N ASP A 626 22.30 -10.73 -57.86
CA ASP A 626 23.28 -9.66 -57.93
C ASP A 626 22.80 -8.53 -58.87
N GLY A 627 23.36 -7.34 -58.68
CA GLY A 627 23.16 -6.15 -59.52
C GLY A 627 24.29 -5.16 -59.23
N LEU A 628 24.99 -4.69 -60.26
CA LEU A 628 26.22 -3.90 -60.14
C LEU A 628 25.96 -2.37 -60.17
N PRO A 629 26.98 -1.52 -59.86
CA PRO A 629 26.75 -0.14 -59.39
C PRO A 629 26.94 0.95 -60.45
N GLU A 630 26.19 2.04 -60.28
CA GLU A 630 26.40 3.45 -60.71
C GLU A 630 25.31 4.28 -59.99
N GLY A 631 25.43 5.58 -59.69
CA GLY A 631 26.52 6.55 -59.84
C GLY A 631 26.42 7.64 -58.75
N VAL A 632 27.09 8.79 -58.91
CA VAL A 632 27.27 9.81 -57.86
C VAL A 632 26.23 10.95 -57.91
N ALA A 633 25.95 11.56 -56.74
CA ALA A 633 25.27 12.85 -56.49
C ALA A 633 23.72 12.91 -56.49
N ASP A 634 23.13 12.90 -55.29
CA ASP A 634 22.37 14.06 -54.77
C ASP A 634 22.49 14.13 -53.24
N GLY A 635 23.54 14.82 -52.75
CA GLY A 635 23.87 14.91 -51.33
C GLY A 635 23.34 16.20 -50.69
N GLY A 636 22.03 16.26 -50.40
CA GLY A 636 21.46 17.41 -49.68
C GLY A 636 19.99 17.29 -49.26
N MET A 637 19.15 16.64 -50.07
CA MET A 637 17.68 16.79 -49.94
C MET A 637 16.97 15.74 -49.06
N ASP A 638 17.64 14.66 -48.64
CA ASP A 638 17.05 13.60 -47.82
C ASP A 638 17.42 13.67 -46.33
N GLY A 639 18.55 14.30 -45.97
CA GLY A 639 18.92 14.52 -44.57
C GLY A 639 17.89 15.35 -43.81
N ASP A 640 17.44 16.46 -44.42
CA ASP A 640 16.37 17.31 -43.88
C ASP A 640 15.03 16.55 -43.73
N LYS A 641 14.73 15.61 -44.64
CA LYS A 641 13.53 14.77 -44.55
C LYS A 641 13.64 13.74 -43.44
N GLU A 642 14.78 13.07 -43.27
CA GLU A 642 14.99 12.13 -42.17
C GLU A 642 15.00 12.88 -40.82
N GLN A 643 15.60 14.07 -40.76
CA GLN A 643 15.62 14.90 -39.56
C GLN A 643 14.22 15.44 -39.22
N MET A 644 13.46 15.98 -40.19
CA MET A 644 12.06 16.34 -40.00
C MET A 644 11.19 15.13 -39.60
N MET A 645 11.35 13.98 -40.25
CA MET A 645 10.62 12.77 -39.88
C MET A 645 10.99 12.29 -38.48
N SER A 646 12.24 12.47 -38.03
CA SER A 646 12.64 12.20 -36.65
C SER A 646 11.95 13.16 -35.67
N GLN A 647 11.96 14.47 -35.95
CA GLN A 647 11.34 15.50 -35.13
C GLN A 647 9.82 15.32 -35.05
N MET A 648 9.13 15.11 -36.18
CA MET A 648 7.70 14.79 -36.23
C MET A 648 7.35 13.49 -35.46
N ASN A 649 8.24 12.49 -35.45
CA ASN A 649 8.07 11.30 -34.62
C ASN A 649 8.27 11.60 -33.12
N PHE A 650 9.18 12.50 -32.75
CA PHE A 650 9.35 12.94 -31.35
C PHE A 650 8.20 13.83 -30.86
N GLU A 651 7.74 14.79 -31.66
CA GLU A 651 6.55 15.62 -31.36
C GLU A 651 5.30 14.76 -31.19
N LYS A 652 5.07 13.83 -32.12
CA LYS A 652 3.95 12.87 -32.02
C LYS A 652 4.06 11.97 -30.80
N ARG A 653 5.27 11.60 -30.38
CA ARG A 653 5.47 10.74 -29.20
C ARG A 653 5.29 11.53 -27.90
N PHE A 654 6.04 12.61 -27.73
CA PHE A 654 6.21 13.33 -26.45
C PHE A 654 5.38 14.63 -26.30
N GLY A 655 4.86 15.19 -27.40
CA GLY A 655 4.12 16.45 -27.44
C GLY A 655 4.91 17.61 -28.05
N GLN A 656 4.25 18.76 -28.21
CA GLN A 656 4.72 19.90 -29.02
C GLN A 656 5.77 20.80 -28.34
N SER A 657 6.09 20.58 -27.07
CA SER A 657 7.09 21.39 -26.35
C SER A 657 8.50 20.98 -26.74
N ALA A 658 9.18 21.79 -27.56
CA ALA A 658 10.58 21.60 -27.92
C ALA A 658 11.51 21.59 -26.69
N ALA A 659 11.19 22.38 -25.66
CA ALA A 659 11.96 22.41 -24.41
C ALA A 659 11.85 21.09 -23.64
N PHE A 660 10.63 20.55 -23.50
CA PHE A 660 10.39 19.25 -22.88
C PHE A 660 11.03 18.12 -23.69
N VAL A 661 10.84 18.10 -25.01
CA VAL A 661 11.46 17.10 -25.90
C VAL A 661 12.98 17.11 -25.74
N THR A 662 13.60 18.30 -25.71
CA THR A 662 15.04 18.46 -25.48
C THR A 662 15.47 17.90 -24.13
N SER A 663 14.75 18.19 -23.04
CA SER A 663 15.12 17.70 -21.71
C SER A 663 14.97 16.19 -21.54
N THR A 664 14.15 15.51 -22.38
CA THR A 664 14.11 14.04 -22.41
C THR A 664 15.39 13.37 -22.92
N PHE A 665 16.25 14.07 -23.68
CA PHE A 665 17.52 13.53 -24.17
C PHE A 665 18.67 13.65 -23.17
N MET A 666 18.50 14.44 -22.10
CA MET A 666 19.52 14.63 -21.06
C MET A 666 19.46 13.46 -20.07
N GLU A 667 20.25 12.39 -20.28
CA GLU A 667 20.17 11.18 -19.43
C GLU A 667 20.53 11.43 -17.95
N GLU A 668 21.46 12.34 -17.68
CA GLU A 668 21.84 12.74 -16.31
C GLU A 668 20.83 13.73 -15.68
N GLY A 669 19.93 14.29 -16.49
CA GLY A 669 18.93 15.27 -16.08
C GLY A 669 19.45 16.71 -16.07
N GLY A 670 18.81 17.56 -15.26
CA GLY A 670 19.11 18.99 -15.16
C GLY A 670 18.49 19.84 -16.27
N VAL A 671 18.67 21.16 -16.15
CA VAL A 671 18.09 22.19 -17.03
C VAL A 671 19.22 23.07 -17.60
N PRO A 672 19.22 23.44 -18.89
CA PRO A 672 20.28 24.26 -19.48
C PRO A 672 20.48 25.61 -18.76
N PRO A 673 21.72 26.02 -18.41
CA PRO A 673 21.98 27.26 -17.68
C PRO A 673 21.52 28.56 -18.38
N SER A 674 21.30 28.52 -19.69
CA SER A 674 20.80 29.65 -20.49
C SER A 674 19.28 29.87 -20.39
N SER A 675 18.54 29.00 -19.69
CA SER A 675 17.08 29.07 -19.59
C SER A 675 16.62 30.04 -18.51
N SER A 676 15.91 31.12 -18.88
CA SER A 676 15.40 32.08 -17.89
C SER A 676 14.23 31.49 -17.08
N PRO A 677 14.16 31.72 -15.75
CA PRO A 677 13.11 31.13 -14.91
C PRO A 677 11.67 31.48 -15.34
N ALA A 678 11.45 32.68 -15.88
CA ALA A 678 10.16 33.10 -16.41
C ALA A 678 9.76 32.36 -17.69
N ALA A 679 10.72 32.04 -18.57
CA ALA A 679 10.46 31.21 -19.74
C ALA A 679 10.15 29.76 -19.34
N LEU A 680 10.92 29.20 -18.40
CA LEU A 680 10.68 27.86 -17.86
C LEU A 680 9.31 27.75 -17.19
N LEU A 681 8.87 28.76 -16.43
CA LEU A 681 7.54 28.76 -15.80
C LEU A 681 6.41 28.84 -16.83
N LYS A 682 6.55 29.69 -17.88
CA LYS A 682 5.59 29.76 -18.98
C LYS A 682 5.46 28.42 -19.72
N GLU A 683 6.60 27.78 -19.97
CA GLU A 683 6.66 26.48 -20.66
C GLU A 683 6.12 25.34 -19.78
N ALA A 684 6.39 25.39 -18.47
CA ALA A 684 5.82 24.49 -17.48
C ALA A 684 4.28 24.56 -17.45
N ILE A 685 3.70 25.76 -17.60
CA ILE A 685 2.24 25.94 -17.74
C ILE A 685 1.73 25.34 -19.06
N HIS A 686 2.46 25.49 -20.18
CA HIS A 686 2.06 24.90 -21.46
C HIS A 686 1.99 23.36 -21.40
N VAL A 687 2.98 22.69 -20.80
CA VAL A 687 3.02 21.20 -20.75
C VAL A 687 1.98 20.58 -19.80
N ILE A 688 1.29 21.36 -18.97
CA ILE A 688 0.16 20.92 -18.13
C ILE A 688 -1.22 21.35 -18.66
N SER A 689 -1.28 21.90 -19.89
CA SER A 689 -2.53 22.27 -20.56
C SER A 689 -3.38 21.04 -20.94
N CYS A 690 -4.71 21.21 -21.00
CA CYS A 690 -5.64 20.07 -21.05
C CYS A 690 -5.58 19.28 -22.37
N GLY A 691 -5.17 19.93 -23.47
CA GLY A 691 -5.01 19.34 -24.79
C GLY A 691 -3.58 18.89 -25.12
N TYR A 692 -2.61 19.01 -24.20
CA TYR A 692 -1.20 18.66 -24.48
C TYR A 692 -1.02 17.19 -24.88
N GLU A 693 -1.88 16.30 -24.37
CA GLU A 693 -1.81 14.86 -24.61
C GLU A 693 -2.54 14.43 -25.90
N ASP A 694 -3.28 15.33 -26.56
CA ASP A 694 -4.08 15.01 -27.74
C ASP A 694 -3.21 14.52 -28.91
N LYS A 695 -3.53 13.32 -29.40
CA LYS A 695 -2.82 12.63 -30.50
C LYS A 695 -1.37 12.25 -30.18
N THR A 696 -0.95 12.33 -28.92
CA THR A 696 0.38 11.89 -28.45
C THR A 696 0.38 10.42 -27.99
N ASP A 697 1.56 9.87 -27.68
CA ASP A 697 1.70 8.53 -27.08
C ASP A 697 1.54 8.52 -25.53
N TRP A 698 1.23 9.67 -24.91
CA TRP A 698 1.01 9.77 -23.46
C TRP A 698 -0.15 8.91 -22.97
N GLY A 699 0.07 8.17 -21.88
CA GLY A 699 -0.90 7.22 -21.33
C GLY A 699 -1.12 5.94 -22.15
N LEU A 700 -0.66 5.88 -23.41
CA LEU A 700 -0.80 4.72 -24.29
C LEU A 700 0.50 3.88 -24.30
N GLU A 701 1.63 4.57 -24.47
CA GLU A 701 2.98 3.99 -24.42
C GLU A 701 3.88 4.74 -23.42
N LEU A 702 3.63 6.02 -23.11
CA LEU A 702 4.46 6.82 -22.19
C LEU A 702 3.79 7.07 -20.83
N GLY A 703 4.61 7.19 -19.79
CA GLY A 703 4.18 7.54 -18.44
C GLY A 703 3.36 6.44 -17.75
N TRP A 704 2.46 6.87 -16.87
CA TRP A 704 1.41 6.03 -16.28
C TRP A 704 0.34 5.70 -17.32
N ILE A 705 0.04 4.42 -17.48
CA ILE A 705 -0.79 3.88 -18.57
C ILE A 705 -2.28 4.02 -18.24
N TYR A 706 -3.05 4.54 -19.19
CA TYR A 706 -4.49 4.79 -19.08
C TYR A 706 -5.33 3.55 -19.40
N GLY A 707 -6.61 3.56 -18.96
CA GLY A 707 -7.61 2.56 -19.33
C GLY A 707 -7.96 1.51 -18.27
N SER A 708 -7.39 1.60 -17.06
CA SER A 708 -7.78 0.79 -15.89
C SER A 708 -7.85 1.68 -14.64
N ILE A 709 -8.66 1.26 -13.65
CA ILE A 709 -8.69 1.81 -12.29
C ILE A 709 -7.44 1.45 -11.46
N THR A 710 -6.64 0.49 -11.93
CA THR A 710 -5.32 0.13 -11.38
C THR A 710 -4.22 0.40 -12.42
N GLU A 711 -3.90 1.68 -12.63
CA GLU A 711 -2.85 2.11 -13.56
C GLU A 711 -1.45 1.66 -13.10
N ASP A 712 -1.28 1.35 -11.82
CA ASP A 712 -0.02 1.01 -11.18
C ASP A 712 0.53 -0.35 -11.66
N ILE A 713 -0.22 -1.42 -11.45
CA ILE A 713 0.15 -2.77 -11.88
C ILE A 713 0.33 -2.82 -13.40
N LEU A 714 -0.53 -2.11 -14.14
CA LEU A 714 -0.46 -1.99 -15.60
C LEU A 714 0.81 -1.27 -16.08
N THR A 715 1.21 -0.18 -15.43
CA THR A 715 2.44 0.56 -15.76
C THR A 715 3.68 -0.28 -15.45
N GLY A 716 3.73 -0.94 -14.28
CA GLY A 716 4.82 -1.86 -13.94
C GLY A 716 4.94 -3.01 -14.95
N PHE A 717 3.82 -3.65 -15.31
CA PHE A 717 3.76 -4.70 -16.33
C PHE A 717 4.27 -4.24 -17.70
N LYS A 718 3.87 -3.04 -18.13
CA LYS A 718 4.34 -2.42 -19.39
C LYS A 718 5.86 -2.26 -19.41
N MET A 719 6.45 -1.80 -18.30
CA MET A 719 7.90 -1.62 -18.16
C MET A 719 8.63 -2.98 -18.16
N HIS A 720 8.12 -3.99 -17.45
CA HIS A 720 8.71 -5.34 -17.41
C HIS A 720 8.62 -6.02 -18.79
N CYS A 721 7.56 -5.77 -19.57
CA CYS A 721 7.45 -6.22 -20.97
C CYS A 721 8.51 -5.60 -21.89
N ARG A 722 9.00 -4.38 -21.62
CA ARG A 722 10.12 -3.76 -22.35
C ARG A 722 11.49 -4.33 -21.95
N GLY A 723 11.54 -5.24 -20.96
CA GLY A 723 12.77 -5.88 -20.49
C GLY A 723 13.48 -5.14 -19.35
N TRP A 724 12.86 -4.08 -18.82
CA TRP A 724 13.32 -3.47 -17.58
C TRP A 724 13.15 -4.43 -16.39
N ARG A 725 13.92 -4.17 -15.33
CA ARG A 725 13.93 -4.90 -14.07
C ARG A 725 13.58 -3.96 -12.93
N SER A 726 12.73 -4.36 -11.98
CA SER A 726 12.54 -3.62 -10.73
C SER A 726 13.29 -4.28 -9.57
N ILE A 727 13.33 -3.59 -8.43
CA ILE A 727 13.98 -4.04 -7.20
C ILE A 727 13.05 -3.83 -6.01
N TYR A 728 12.99 -4.82 -5.12
CA TYR A 728 12.33 -4.70 -3.82
C TYR A 728 13.36 -4.34 -2.75
N CYS A 729 13.08 -3.29 -1.97
CA CYS A 729 13.92 -2.87 -0.85
C CYS A 729 13.15 -2.95 0.47
N MET A 730 13.74 -3.61 1.48
CA MET A 730 13.15 -3.77 2.82
C MET A 730 14.16 -3.36 3.90
N PRO A 731 14.26 -2.05 4.22
CA PRO A 731 15.09 -1.59 5.33
C PRO A 731 14.59 -2.07 6.69
N LYS A 732 15.50 -2.08 7.67
CA LYS A 732 15.24 -2.47 9.07
C LYS A 732 14.18 -1.59 9.74
N LEU A 733 14.19 -0.29 9.43
CA LEU A 733 13.12 0.65 9.75
C LEU A 733 12.32 0.90 8.48
N ALA A 734 11.00 0.69 8.52
CA ALA A 734 10.12 0.85 7.35
C ALA A 734 10.34 2.21 6.66
N ALA A 735 10.58 2.21 5.34
CA ALA A 735 10.84 3.42 4.56
C ALA A 735 9.67 4.42 4.64
N PHE A 736 8.48 3.93 4.29
CA PHE A 736 7.25 4.70 4.23
C PHE A 736 6.20 4.10 5.16
N LYS A 737 5.32 4.95 5.66
CA LYS A 737 4.16 4.57 6.45
C LYS A 737 2.94 5.39 6.06
N GLY A 738 1.74 4.84 6.20
CA GLY A 738 0.51 5.57 5.95
C GLY A 738 -0.68 5.13 6.81
N SER A 739 -1.83 5.76 6.61
CA SER A 739 -3.04 5.49 7.40
C SER A 739 -3.86 4.33 6.83
N ALA A 740 -4.08 3.27 7.62
CA ALA A 740 -4.92 2.14 7.22
C ALA A 740 -6.40 2.55 7.05
N PRO A 741 -7.21 1.82 6.23
CA PRO A 741 -8.66 1.95 6.28
C PRO A 741 -9.20 1.45 7.63
N ILE A 742 -9.92 2.31 8.35
CA ILE A 742 -10.27 2.09 9.76
C ILE A 742 -11.36 1.01 9.94
N ASN A 743 -12.42 1.02 9.10
CA ASN A 743 -13.53 0.06 9.19
C ASN A 743 -13.57 -0.91 7.99
N LEU A 744 -14.28 -2.03 8.18
CA LEU A 744 -14.40 -3.10 7.18
C LEU A 744 -15.00 -2.63 5.84
N SER A 745 -15.95 -1.70 5.86
CA SER A 745 -16.67 -1.30 4.64
C SER A 745 -15.80 -0.44 3.73
N ASP A 746 -14.99 0.46 4.31
CA ASP A 746 -14.00 1.24 3.55
C ASP A 746 -12.85 0.34 3.05
N ARG A 747 -12.45 -0.67 3.82
CA ARG A 747 -11.49 -1.72 3.40
C ARG A 747 -12.02 -2.59 2.26
N LEU A 748 -13.30 -3.01 2.29
CA LEU A 748 -13.92 -3.77 1.21
C LEU A 748 -14.12 -2.93 -0.06
N ASN A 749 -14.45 -1.64 0.06
CA ASN A 749 -14.49 -0.72 -1.08
C ASN A 749 -13.10 -0.50 -1.71
N GLN A 750 -12.02 -0.51 -0.92
CA GLN A 750 -10.65 -0.49 -1.45
C GLN A 750 -10.35 -1.77 -2.27
N VAL A 751 -10.67 -2.95 -1.73
CA VAL A 751 -10.46 -4.24 -2.40
C VAL A 751 -11.33 -4.41 -3.65
N LEU A 752 -12.57 -3.88 -3.63
CA LEU A 752 -13.46 -3.82 -4.80
C LEU A 752 -12.80 -3.05 -5.96
N ARG A 753 -12.18 -1.90 -5.68
CA ARG A 753 -11.47 -1.09 -6.70
C ARG A 753 -10.28 -1.84 -7.30
N TRP A 754 -9.48 -2.52 -6.48
CA TRP A 754 -8.35 -3.34 -6.94
C TRP A 754 -8.79 -4.53 -7.82
N ALA A 755 -9.85 -5.24 -7.39
CA ALA A 755 -10.39 -6.36 -8.14
C ALA A 755 -11.03 -5.91 -9.47
N LEU A 756 -11.72 -4.76 -9.48
CA LEU A 756 -12.33 -4.21 -10.69
C LEU A 756 -11.27 -3.78 -11.71
N GLY A 757 -10.23 -3.05 -11.28
CA GLY A 757 -9.12 -2.68 -12.15
C GLY A 757 -8.36 -3.88 -12.72
N SER A 758 -8.21 -4.94 -11.92
CA SER A 758 -7.62 -6.22 -12.36
C SER A 758 -8.45 -6.92 -13.44
N VAL A 759 -9.78 -6.90 -13.33
CA VAL A 759 -10.71 -7.40 -14.35
C VAL A 759 -10.69 -6.53 -15.61
N GLU A 760 -10.59 -5.20 -15.47
CA GLU A 760 -10.39 -4.29 -16.60
C GLU A 760 -9.08 -4.61 -17.35
N ILE A 761 -7.96 -4.84 -16.65
CA ILE A 761 -6.68 -5.24 -17.27
C ILE A 761 -6.83 -6.59 -17.99
N PHE A 762 -7.50 -7.58 -17.38
CA PHE A 762 -7.69 -8.91 -17.94
C PHE A 762 -8.41 -8.88 -19.30
N PHE A 763 -9.43 -8.03 -19.47
CA PHE A 763 -10.17 -7.86 -20.72
C PHE A 763 -9.56 -6.80 -21.67
N SER A 764 -8.60 -6.01 -21.20
CA SER A 764 -7.91 -4.99 -22.01
C SER A 764 -6.96 -5.59 -23.06
N ARG A 765 -6.53 -4.74 -24.01
CA ARG A 765 -5.39 -5.00 -24.92
C ARG A 765 -4.08 -5.37 -24.21
N HIS A 766 -3.96 -5.10 -22.91
CA HIS A 766 -2.78 -5.38 -22.09
C HIS A 766 -2.91 -6.64 -21.23
N SER A 767 -3.91 -7.50 -21.48
CA SER A 767 -4.07 -8.79 -20.82
C SER A 767 -2.76 -9.62 -20.83
N PRO A 768 -2.19 -10.03 -19.67
CA PRO A 768 -0.92 -10.76 -19.60
C PRO A 768 -0.88 -12.12 -20.32
N LEU A 769 -2.07 -12.69 -20.61
CA LEU A 769 -2.25 -13.90 -21.42
C LEU A 769 -1.91 -13.70 -22.90
N LEU A 770 -2.01 -12.47 -23.43
CA LEU A 770 -1.91 -12.17 -24.87
C LEU A 770 -0.87 -11.07 -25.19
N TYR A 771 -0.62 -10.15 -24.25
CA TYR A 771 0.29 -9.02 -24.46
C TYR A 771 1.76 -9.36 -24.19
N GLY A 772 2.69 -8.61 -24.80
CA GLY A 772 4.11 -8.65 -24.41
C GLY A 772 4.87 -9.94 -24.75
N TYR A 773 4.41 -10.76 -25.69
CA TYR A 773 5.17 -11.92 -26.18
C TYR A 773 6.23 -11.55 -27.21
N LYS A 774 6.03 -10.46 -27.97
CA LYS A 774 7.01 -9.96 -28.94
C LYS A 774 8.30 -9.54 -28.22
N GLY A 775 9.44 -10.08 -28.64
CA GLY A 775 10.76 -9.81 -28.05
C GLY A 775 11.16 -10.72 -26.87
N GLY A 776 10.24 -11.45 -26.24
CA GLY A 776 10.58 -12.44 -25.19
C GLY A 776 11.14 -11.87 -23.88
N ASN A 777 11.07 -10.55 -23.68
CA ASN A 777 11.75 -9.85 -22.58
C ASN A 777 11.14 -10.06 -21.18
N LEU A 778 9.86 -10.46 -21.09
CA LEU A 778 9.20 -10.79 -19.82
C LEU A 778 9.45 -12.26 -19.46
N LYS A 779 10.02 -12.53 -18.28
CA LYS A 779 10.29 -13.91 -17.82
C LYS A 779 9.00 -14.73 -17.67
N TRP A 780 9.07 -16.05 -17.86
CA TRP A 780 7.88 -16.90 -17.82
C TRP A 780 7.22 -16.97 -16.43
N LEU A 781 8.01 -17.06 -15.35
CA LEU A 781 7.50 -17.00 -13.97
C LEU A 781 6.92 -15.62 -13.62
N GLU A 782 7.51 -14.55 -14.17
CA GLU A 782 7.01 -13.18 -14.02
C GLU A 782 5.64 -13.04 -14.71
N ARG A 783 5.49 -13.60 -15.92
CA ARG A 783 4.21 -13.68 -16.61
C ARG A 783 3.18 -14.49 -15.82
N PHE A 784 3.57 -15.61 -15.19
CA PHE A 784 2.67 -16.38 -14.31
C PHE A 784 2.18 -15.53 -13.14
N ALA A 785 3.04 -14.70 -12.53
CA ALA A 785 2.64 -13.75 -11.49
C ALA A 785 1.63 -12.72 -12.01
N TYR A 786 1.89 -12.05 -13.14
CA TYR A 786 0.95 -11.09 -13.73
C TYR A 786 -0.38 -11.73 -14.17
N ILE A 787 -0.37 -12.98 -14.64
CA ILE A 787 -1.58 -13.76 -14.90
C ILE A 787 -2.34 -14.01 -13.59
N ASN A 788 -1.69 -14.42 -12.50
CA ASN A 788 -2.32 -14.56 -11.19
C ASN A 788 -2.95 -13.23 -10.70
N THR A 789 -2.20 -12.13 -10.77
CA THR A 789 -2.64 -10.78 -10.37
C THR A 789 -3.81 -10.25 -11.21
N THR A 790 -4.07 -10.79 -12.40
CA THR A 790 -5.22 -10.40 -13.23
C THR A 790 -6.40 -11.36 -13.14
N ILE A 791 -6.16 -12.64 -12.80
CA ILE A 791 -7.19 -13.68 -12.73
C ILE A 791 -7.75 -13.88 -11.30
N TYR A 792 -7.04 -13.46 -10.24
CA TYR A 792 -7.49 -13.69 -8.85
C TYR A 792 -8.94 -13.27 -8.53
N PRO A 793 -9.55 -12.21 -9.13
CA PRO A 793 -10.93 -11.86 -8.83
C PRO A 793 -11.91 -12.95 -9.29
N PHE A 794 -11.62 -13.65 -10.40
CA PHE A 794 -12.49 -14.68 -10.97
C PHE A 794 -12.62 -15.92 -10.07
N THR A 795 -11.64 -16.18 -9.19
CA THR A 795 -11.70 -17.23 -8.16
C THR A 795 -12.86 -17.02 -7.15
N SER A 796 -13.46 -15.82 -7.09
CA SER A 796 -14.71 -15.55 -6.36
C SER A 796 -15.87 -16.45 -6.77
N LEU A 797 -16.02 -16.77 -8.06
CA LEU A 797 -17.14 -17.55 -8.59
C LEU A 797 -17.12 -19.01 -8.09
N PRO A 798 -16.03 -19.79 -8.25
CA PRO A 798 -15.93 -21.12 -7.64
C PRO A 798 -15.88 -21.06 -6.12
N LEU A 799 -15.33 -20.00 -5.50
CA LEU A 799 -15.34 -19.87 -4.03
C LEU A 799 -16.75 -19.70 -3.46
N LEU A 800 -17.60 -18.86 -4.07
CA LEU A 800 -19.01 -18.71 -3.70
C LEU A 800 -19.75 -20.05 -3.80
N ALA A 801 -19.58 -20.76 -4.92
CA ALA A 801 -20.18 -22.08 -5.12
C ALA A 801 -19.68 -23.11 -4.08
N TYR A 802 -18.37 -23.21 -3.89
CA TYR A 802 -17.75 -24.16 -2.97
C TYR A 802 -18.10 -23.90 -1.50
N CYS A 803 -18.20 -22.64 -1.07
CA CYS A 803 -18.68 -22.27 0.26
C CYS A 803 -20.20 -22.52 0.47
N THR A 804 -20.95 -22.77 -0.61
CA THR A 804 -22.38 -23.10 -0.57
C THR A 804 -22.62 -24.62 -0.53
N LEU A 805 -21.72 -25.43 -1.13
CA LEU A 805 -21.84 -26.89 -1.19
C LEU A 805 -22.07 -27.58 0.18
N PRO A 806 -21.42 -27.21 1.31
CA PRO A 806 -21.62 -27.89 2.59
C PRO A 806 -23.04 -27.72 3.12
N ALA A 807 -23.59 -26.51 3.05
CA ALA A 807 -24.98 -26.22 3.42
C ALA A 807 -25.97 -27.05 2.60
N VAL A 808 -25.77 -27.14 1.28
CA VAL A 808 -26.62 -27.94 0.39
C VAL A 808 -26.48 -29.44 0.69
N CYS A 809 -25.28 -29.95 0.96
CA CYS A 809 -25.07 -31.35 1.35
C CYS A 809 -25.72 -31.71 2.71
N LEU A 810 -25.77 -30.76 3.65
CA LEU A 810 -26.46 -30.94 4.92
C LEU A 810 -27.98 -30.94 4.73
N LEU A 811 -28.52 -29.98 3.97
CA LEU A 811 -29.97 -29.81 3.76
C LEU A 811 -30.61 -30.86 2.84
N THR A 812 -29.86 -31.42 1.87
CA THR A 812 -30.40 -32.38 0.88
C THR A 812 -30.10 -33.85 1.18
N GLY A 813 -29.39 -34.16 2.27
CA GLY A 813 -28.93 -35.51 2.59
C GLY A 813 -27.83 -36.07 1.67
N LYS A 814 -27.68 -35.57 0.44
CA LYS A 814 -26.65 -35.98 -0.54
C LYS A 814 -25.25 -35.48 -0.18
N PHE A 815 -24.23 -35.93 -0.91
CA PHE A 815 -22.83 -35.57 -0.65
C PHE A 815 -21.99 -35.52 -1.94
N ILE A 816 -20.92 -34.72 -1.91
CA ILE A 816 -20.01 -34.44 -3.05
C ILE A 816 -18.94 -35.54 -3.31
N MET A 817 -18.88 -36.56 -2.46
CA MET A 817 -17.93 -37.66 -2.54
C MET A 817 -18.64 -39.02 -2.34
N PRO A 818 -18.20 -40.09 -3.03
CA PRO A 818 -18.63 -41.45 -2.72
C PRO A 818 -18.01 -41.93 -1.39
N PRO A 819 -18.48 -43.06 -0.83
CA PRO A 819 -17.81 -43.71 0.31
C PRO A 819 -16.32 -43.92 0.04
N ILE A 820 -15.47 -43.43 0.94
CA ILE A 820 -14.01 -43.41 0.74
C ILE A 820 -13.40 -44.68 1.37
N SER A 821 -12.72 -45.49 0.57
CA SER A 821 -12.00 -46.68 1.07
C SER A 821 -10.77 -46.30 1.90
N THR A 822 -10.32 -47.21 2.78
CA THR A 822 -9.14 -47.02 3.63
C THR A 822 -7.86 -46.70 2.85
N PHE A 823 -7.76 -47.13 1.58
CA PHE A 823 -6.66 -46.75 0.69
C PHE A 823 -6.86 -45.35 0.09
N ALA A 824 -8.08 -45.02 -0.34
CA ALA A 824 -8.37 -43.72 -0.92
C ALA A 824 -8.24 -42.57 0.10
N SER A 825 -8.60 -42.79 1.38
CA SER A 825 -8.49 -41.78 2.44
C SER A 825 -7.06 -41.31 2.69
N LEU A 826 -6.05 -42.15 2.42
CA LEU A 826 -4.63 -41.78 2.49
C LEU A 826 -4.28 -40.62 1.55
N PHE A 827 -4.93 -40.51 0.38
CA PHE A 827 -4.70 -39.38 -0.54
C PHE A 827 -5.25 -38.07 0.02
N PHE A 828 -6.40 -38.11 0.69
CA PHE A 828 -6.99 -36.93 1.37
C PHE A 828 -6.12 -36.50 2.55
N ILE A 829 -5.70 -37.45 3.40
CA ILE A 829 -4.82 -37.20 4.55
C ILE A 829 -3.47 -36.64 4.08
N SER A 830 -2.88 -37.23 3.04
CA SER A 830 -1.64 -36.74 2.42
C SER A 830 -1.79 -35.31 1.87
N LEU A 831 -2.92 -34.99 1.24
CA LEU A 831 -3.21 -33.64 0.75
C LEU A 831 -3.25 -32.64 1.92
N PHE A 832 -4.02 -32.91 2.98
CA PHE A 832 -4.06 -32.04 4.17
C PHE A 832 -2.68 -31.85 4.82
N ILE A 833 -1.93 -32.95 5.05
CA ILE A 833 -0.57 -32.88 5.61
C ILE A 833 0.36 -32.05 4.72
N SER A 834 0.28 -32.22 3.39
CA SER A 834 1.09 -31.44 2.44
C SER A 834 0.76 -29.95 2.46
N ILE A 835 -0.52 -29.58 2.66
CA ILE A 835 -0.96 -28.18 2.80
C ILE A 835 -0.34 -27.55 4.06
N PHE A 836 -0.51 -28.19 5.23
CA PHE A 836 0.06 -27.69 6.49
C PHE A 836 1.59 -27.63 6.46
N ALA A 837 2.24 -28.67 5.91
CA ALA A 837 3.70 -28.69 5.75
C ALA A 837 4.20 -27.58 4.81
N THR A 838 3.47 -27.25 3.74
CA THR A 838 3.81 -26.11 2.86
C THR A 838 3.78 -24.81 3.66
N GLY A 839 2.66 -24.52 4.34
CA GLY A 839 2.47 -23.26 5.07
C GLY A 839 3.47 -23.07 6.22
N ILE A 840 3.72 -24.12 7.02
CA ILE A 840 4.69 -24.05 8.12
C ILE A 840 6.11 -23.76 7.59
N LEU A 841 6.50 -24.32 6.44
CA LEU A 841 7.80 -24.04 5.82
C LEU A 841 7.86 -22.64 5.18
N GLU A 842 6.75 -22.16 4.61
CA GLU A 842 6.61 -20.81 4.05
C GLU A 842 6.79 -19.72 5.12
N LEU A 843 6.13 -19.88 6.26
CA LEU A 843 6.25 -18.99 7.42
C LEU A 843 7.66 -19.06 8.05
N ARG A 844 8.27 -20.26 8.09
CA ARG A 844 9.63 -20.45 8.62
C ARG A 844 10.70 -19.69 7.81
N TRP A 845 10.52 -19.52 6.49
CA TRP A 845 11.48 -18.76 5.66
C TRP A 845 11.18 -17.26 5.65
N SER A 846 9.91 -16.86 5.56
CA SER A 846 9.50 -15.45 5.48
C SER A 846 9.57 -14.71 6.83
N GLY A 847 9.29 -15.39 7.94
CA GLY A 847 9.20 -14.78 9.27
C GLY A 847 7.82 -14.21 9.63
N VAL A 848 6.82 -14.36 8.74
CA VAL A 848 5.43 -13.96 9.00
C VAL A 848 4.82 -14.85 10.09
N SER A 849 3.96 -14.28 10.95
CA SER A 849 3.32 -15.04 12.02
C SER A 849 2.18 -15.93 11.50
N ILE A 850 1.92 -17.05 12.18
CA ILE A 850 0.78 -17.94 11.87
C ILE A 850 -0.56 -17.21 12.02
N GLU A 851 -0.64 -16.23 12.92
CA GLU A 851 -1.85 -15.44 13.14
C GLU A 851 -2.12 -14.48 11.97
N GLU A 852 -1.11 -13.73 11.51
CA GLU A 852 -1.24 -12.84 10.34
C GLU A 852 -1.55 -13.63 9.07
N TRP A 853 -0.91 -14.78 8.86
CA TRP A 853 -1.22 -15.68 7.76
C TRP A 853 -2.68 -16.16 7.82
N TRP A 854 -3.16 -16.59 8.99
CA TRP A 854 -4.56 -16.97 9.15
C TRP A 854 -5.54 -15.79 8.98
N ARG A 855 -5.20 -14.58 9.46
CA ARG A 855 -5.99 -13.36 9.18
C ARG A 855 -6.08 -13.12 7.67
N ASN A 856 -4.98 -13.29 6.93
CA ASN A 856 -4.93 -13.13 5.48
C ASN A 856 -5.85 -14.14 4.77
N GLU A 857 -5.79 -15.42 5.10
CA GLU A 857 -6.66 -16.45 4.49
C GLU A 857 -8.15 -16.20 4.79
N GLN A 858 -8.49 -15.82 6.02
CA GLN A 858 -9.86 -15.44 6.37
C GLN A 858 -10.32 -14.19 5.59
N PHE A 859 -9.47 -13.18 5.45
CA PHE A 859 -9.80 -11.98 4.69
C PHE A 859 -9.87 -12.25 3.16
N TRP A 860 -9.06 -13.16 2.63
CA TRP A 860 -9.16 -13.65 1.26
C TRP A 860 -10.51 -14.33 1.00
N VAL A 861 -11.01 -15.17 1.92
CA VAL A 861 -12.36 -15.75 1.80
C VAL A 861 -13.43 -14.67 1.82
N ILE A 862 -13.37 -13.74 2.79
CA ILE A 862 -14.36 -12.66 2.95
C ILE A 862 -14.38 -11.76 1.71
N GLY A 863 -13.23 -11.28 1.24
CA GLY A 863 -13.11 -10.44 0.04
C GLY A 863 -13.49 -11.19 -1.23
N GLY A 864 -13.15 -12.49 -1.32
CA GLY A 864 -13.53 -13.39 -2.39
C GLY A 864 -15.03 -13.50 -2.59
N VAL A 865 -15.79 -13.80 -1.53
CA VAL A 865 -17.25 -13.94 -1.61
C VAL A 865 -18.01 -12.61 -1.61
N SER A 866 -17.33 -11.47 -1.42
CA SER A 866 -17.92 -10.12 -1.47
C SER A 866 -17.34 -9.25 -2.59
N ALA A 867 -16.30 -8.48 -2.30
CA ALA A 867 -15.73 -7.47 -3.19
C ALA A 867 -15.28 -8.03 -4.55
N HIS A 868 -14.66 -9.22 -4.58
CA HIS A 868 -14.21 -9.83 -5.83
C HIS A 868 -15.39 -10.29 -6.70
N LEU A 869 -16.43 -10.86 -6.09
CA LEU A 869 -17.66 -11.27 -6.77
C LEU A 869 -18.35 -10.07 -7.44
N PHE A 870 -18.55 -8.98 -6.70
CA PHE A 870 -19.12 -7.74 -7.24
C PHE A 870 -18.23 -7.11 -8.32
N ALA A 871 -16.90 -7.12 -8.16
CA ALA A 871 -15.96 -6.62 -9.15
C ALA A 871 -16.02 -7.39 -10.48
N VAL A 872 -16.10 -8.73 -10.44
CA VAL A 872 -16.23 -9.56 -11.65
C VAL A 872 -17.54 -9.27 -12.38
N ILE A 873 -18.66 -9.16 -11.65
CA ILE A 873 -19.96 -8.83 -12.23
C ILE A 873 -19.94 -7.42 -12.85
N GLN A 874 -19.41 -6.43 -12.13
CA GLN A 874 -19.28 -5.05 -12.62
C GLN A 874 -18.35 -4.94 -13.84
N GLY A 875 -17.19 -5.60 -13.80
CA GLY A 875 -16.25 -5.60 -14.92
C GLY A 875 -16.81 -6.28 -16.18
N LEU A 876 -17.53 -7.40 -16.02
CA LEU A 876 -18.24 -8.05 -17.12
C LEU A 876 -19.34 -7.14 -17.70
N LEU A 877 -20.14 -6.49 -16.87
CA LEU A 877 -21.17 -5.53 -17.32
C LEU A 877 -20.55 -4.33 -18.05
N LYS A 878 -19.43 -3.79 -17.55
CA LYS A 878 -18.70 -2.70 -18.22
C LYS A 878 -18.14 -3.12 -19.58
N VAL A 879 -17.53 -4.30 -19.67
CA VAL A 879 -16.93 -4.82 -20.92
C VAL A 879 -17.99 -5.24 -21.95
N LEU A 880 -19.13 -5.80 -21.52
CA LEU A 880 -20.17 -6.30 -22.43
C LEU A 880 -21.24 -5.26 -22.80
N ALA A 881 -21.52 -4.29 -21.93
CA ALA A 881 -22.59 -3.30 -22.13
C ALA A 881 -22.11 -1.82 -22.13
N GLY A 882 -20.80 -1.57 -21.96
CA GLY A 882 -20.23 -0.21 -21.98
C GLY A 882 -20.62 0.67 -20.78
N ILE A 883 -21.18 0.08 -19.71
CA ILE A 883 -21.68 0.83 -18.56
C ILE A 883 -20.52 1.22 -17.65
N ASP A 884 -20.15 2.50 -17.65
CA ASP A 884 -19.14 3.03 -16.73
C ASP A 884 -19.65 3.08 -15.28
N THR A 885 -18.94 2.39 -14.39
CA THR A 885 -19.22 2.40 -12.95
C THR A 885 -18.63 3.65 -12.29
N ASN A 886 -19.48 4.51 -11.74
CA ASN A 886 -19.05 5.70 -11.00
C ASN A 886 -18.12 5.34 -9.83
N PHE A 887 -17.02 6.09 -9.72
CA PHE A 887 -15.93 5.84 -8.78
C PHE A 887 -16.05 6.73 -7.54
N THR A 888 -16.10 6.13 -6.36
CA THR A 888 -16.03 6.83 -5.07
C THR A 888 -14.66 6.68 -4.43
N VAL A 889 -14.09 7.80 -3.98
CA VAL A 889 -12.90 7.80 -3.10
C VAL A 889 -13.35 7.39 -1.71
N THR A 890 -12.67 6.40 -1.13
CA THR A 890 -12.87 5.97 0.26
C THR A 890 -12.29 7.02 1.21
N SER A 891 -13.15 7.66 2.00
CA SER A 891 -12.76 8.67 3.01
C SER A 891 -11.74 8.10 4.00
N LYS A 892 -10.61 8.79 4.18
CA LYS A 892 -9.67 8.52 5.28
C LYS A 892 -9.98 9.45 6.44
N ALA A 893 -10.94 9.04 7.28
CA ALA A 893 -11.22 9.74 8.54
C ALA A 893 -9.99 9.71 9.45
N THR A 894 -9.77 10.81 10.17
CA THR A 894 -8.90 10.88 11.33
C THR A 894 -9.78 10.72 12.56
N GLY A 895 -9.55 9.68 13.36
CA GLY A 895 -10.42 9.38 14.51
C GLY A 895 -10.41 10.49 15.57
N ASP A 896 -11.58 10.76 16.16
CA ASP A 896 -11.74 11.72 17.25
C ASP A 896 -10.94 11.32 18.50
N GLU A 897 -10.47 12.33 19.25
CA GLU A 897 -9.45 12.15 20.30
C GLU A 897 -9.96 11.39 21.56
N ASP A 898 -11.28 11.23 21.72
CA ASP A 898 -11.89 10.61 22.93
C ASP A 898 -11.86 9.07 22.96
N ASP A 899 -11.72 8.37 21.82
CA ASP A 899 -11.58 6.90 21.81
C ASP A 899 -10.90 6.37 20.53
N GLU A 900 -9.59 6.09 20.66
CA GLU A 900 -8.61 5.72 19.62
C GLU A 900 -9.01 4.56 18.68
N PHE A 901 -10.09 3.82 18.97
CA PHE A 901 -10.62 2.75 18.11
C PHE A 901 -12.13 2.78 17.86
N ALA A 902 -12.88 3.80 18.26
CA ALA A 902 -14.36 3.80 18.14
C ALA A 902 -14.85 3.55 16.71
N GLU A 903 -14.29 4.26 15.72
CA GLU A 903 -14.63 4.09 14.30
C GLU A 903 -14.26 2.71 13.72
N LEU A 904 -13.27 2.02 14.28
CA LEU A 904 -12.84 0.68 13.83
C LEU A 904 -13.92 -0.39 14.05
N TYR A 905 -14.84 -0.11 14.97
CA TYR A 905 -16.03 -0.91 15.26
C TYR A 905 -17.33 -0.31 14.69
N ALA A 906 -17.26 0.82 13.97
CA ALA A 906 -18.43 1.45 13.34
C ALA A 906 -18.86 0.66 12.10
N PHE A 907 -19.93 -0.12 12.24
CA PHE A 907 -20.44 -0.98 11.19
C PHE A 907 -21.32 -0.21 10.19
N LYS A 908 -20.79 0.07 8.99
CA LYS A 908 -21.52 0.67 7.86
C LYS A 908 -22.09 -0.43 6.96
N TRP A 909 -23.40 -0.71 7.00
CA TRP A 909 -24.02 -1.72 6.13
C TRP A 909 -23.88 -1.34 4.64
N THR A 910 -23.45 -2.28 3.79
CA THR A 910 -23.33 -2.10 2.34
C THR A 910 -23.78 -3.36 1.59
N THR A 911 -24.13 -3.22 0.31
CA THR A 911 -24.54 -4.35 -0.56
C THR A 911 -23.48 -5.44 -0.68
N LEU A 912 -22.19 -5.09 -0.53
CA LEU A 912 -21.06 -6.03 -0.51
C LEU A 912 -21.19 -7.08 0.60
N LEU A 913 -21.90 -6.77 1.70
CA LEU A 913 -22.04 -7.66 2.85
C LEU A 913 -23.16 -8.69 2.69
N ILE A 914 -23.99 -8.59 1.64
CA ILE A 914 -25.12 -9.49 1.43
C ILE A 914 -24.64 -10.94 1.23
N PRO A 915 -23.75 -11.29 0.28
CA PRO A 915 -23.34 -12.68 0.07
C PRO A 915 -22.61 -13.32 1.27
N PRO A 916 -21.66 -12.65 1.98
CA PRO A 916 -21.10 -13.16 3.23
C PRO A 916 -22.16 -13.47 4.29
N THR A 917 -23.18 -12.62 4.42
CA THR A 917 -24.27 -12.82 5.38
C THR A 917 -25.14 -14.01 4.99
N THR A 918 -25.52 -14.12 3.71
CA THR A 918 -26.30 -15.25 3.20
C THR A 918 -25.56 -16.59 3.33
N LEU A 919 -24.25 -16.62 3.00
CA LEU A 919 -23.40 -17.81 3.17
C LEU A 919 -23.30 -18.26 4.63
N LEU A 920 -23.14 -17.31 5.55
CA LEU A 920 -23.05 -17.61 6.98
C LEU A 920 -24.37 -18.17 7.50
N VAL A 921 -25.51 -17.53 7.18
CA VAL A 921 -26.85 -17.95 7.59
C VAL A 921 -27.19 -19.34 7.02
N ILE A 922 -26.98 -19.58 5.73
CA ILE A 922 -27.33 -20.88 5.12
C ILE A 922 -26.48 -22.04 5.64
N ASN A 923 -25.19 -21.81 5.94
CA ASN A 923 -24.34 -22.82 6.57
C ASN A 923 -24.75 -23.09 8.03
N ILE A 924 -25.12 -22.07 8.82
CA ILE A 924 -25.63 -22.27 10.19
C ILE A 924 -26.95 -23.06 10.18
N ILE A 925 -27.90 -22.70 9.30
CA ILE A 925 -29.17 -23.43 9.14
C ILE A 925 -28.90 -24.88 8.71
N GLY A 926 -27.99 -25.10 7.75
CA GLY A 926 -27.57 -26.43 7.33
C GLY A 926 -26.98 -27.27 8.47
N VAL A 927 -26.14 -26.68 9.31
CA VAL A 927 -25.56 -27.36 10.49
C VAL A 927 -26.66 -27.78 11.48
N VAL A 928 -27.59 -26.88 11.84
CA VAL A 928 -28.69 -27.19 12.76
C VAL A 928 -29.62 -28.27 12.20
N ALA A 929 -29.97 -28.17 10.91
CA ALA A 929 -30.82 -29.14 10.22
C ALA A 929 -30.15 -30.53 10.13
N GLY A 930 -28.89 -30.60 9.68
CA GLY A 930 -28.16 -31.86 9.53
C GLY A 930 -27.88 -32.57 10.87
N ILE A 931 -27.67 -31.82 11.96
CA ILE A 931 -27.57 -32.39 13.31
C ILE A 931 -28.94 -32.92 13.76
N SER A 932 -30.02 -32.18 13.51
CA SER A 932 -31.38 -32.58 13.88
C SER A 932 -31.85 -33.83 13.11
N ASP A 933 -31.52 -33.94 11.82
CA ASP A 933 -31.79 -35.14 11.02
C ASP A 933 -31.05 -36.37 11.58
N ALA A 934 -29.75 -36.27 11.82
CA ALA A 934 -28.93 -37.38 12.34
C ALA A 934 -29.30 -37.84 13.76
N ILE A 935 -29.85 -36.94 14.59
CA ILE A 935 -30.39 -37.29 15.91
C ILE A 935 -31.65 -38.14 15.79
N ASN A 936 -32.46 -37.97 14.74
CA ASN A 936 -33.68 -38.75 14.53
C ASN A 936 -33.45 -40.02 13.69
N ASN A 937 -32.50 -39.99 12.75
CA ASN A 937 -32.14 -41.14 11.90
C ASN A 937 -31.13 -42.11 12.54
N GLY A 938 -30.67 -41.84 13.76
CA GLY A 938 -29.85 -42.74 14.58
C GLY A 938 -28.37 -42.84 14.16
N TYR A 939 -27.59 -43.61 14.92
CA TYR A 939 -26.13 -43.61 14.87
C TYR A 939 -25.49 -43.86 13.49
N GLN A 940 -26.14 -44.59 12.59
CA GLN A 940 -25.63 -44.87 11.24
C GLN A 940 -25.45 -43.60 10.38
N SER A 941 -26.18 -42.52 10.68
CA SER A 941 -26.09 -41.24 9.97
C SER A 941 -24.85 -40.40 10.33
N TRP A 942 -24.17 -40.70 11.45
CA TRP A 942 -23.17 -39.81 12.04
C TRP A 942 -21.85 -39.78 11.26
N GLY A 943 -21.41 -40.90 10.68
CA GLY A 943 -20.20 -40.95 9.86
C GLY A 943 -20.25 -39.99 8.67
N PRO A 944 -21.28 -40.08 7.79
CA PRO A 944 -21.50 -39.12 6.71
C PRO A 944 -21.72 -37.68 7.20
N LEU A 945 -22.34 -37.47 8.37
CA LEU A 945 -22.53 -36.14 8.95
C LEU A 945 -21.20 -35.45 9.28
N PHE A 946 -20.24 -36.14 9.90
CA PHE A 946 -18.96 -35.54 10.29
C PHE A 946 -18.22 -34.88 9.11
N GLY A 947 -18.19 -35.53 7.94
CA GLY A 947 -17.56 -34.97 6.74
C GLY A 947 -18.26 -33.70 6.24
N LYS A 948 -19.59 -33.65 6.31
CA LYS A 948 -20.38 -32.46 5.93
C LYS A 948 -20.20 -31.31 6.92
N LEU A 949 -20.26 -31.61 8.22
CA LEU A 949 -20.05 -30.62 9.28
C LEU A 949 -18.65 -30.03 9.25
N PHE A 950 -17.62 -30.82 8.96
CA PHE A 950 -16.24 -30.33 8.84
C PHE A 950 -16.12 -29.21 7.79
N PHE A 951 -16.69 -29.41 6.59
CA PHE A 951 -16.66 -28.38 5.54
C PHE A 951 -17.54 -27.17 5.88
N ALA A 952 -18.72 -27.35 6.47
CA ALA A 952 -19.56 -26.22 6.89
C ALA A 952 -18.90 -25.40 8.00
N PHE A 953 -18.24 -26.06 8.96
CA PHE A 953 -17.49 -25.40 10.03
C PHE A 953 -16.25 -24.67 9.48
N TRP A 954 -15.57 -25.19 8.46
CA TRP A 954 -14.51 -24.48 7.76
C TRP A 954 -15.02 -23.14 7.18
N VAL A 955 -16.19 -23.11 6.51
CA VAL A 955 -16.79 -21.87 5.99
C VAL A 955 -17.13 -20.90 7.14
N ILE A 956 -17.81 -21.38 8.18
CA ILE A 956 -18.22 -20.55 9.33
C ILE A 956 -17.01 -19.96 10.05
N VAL A 957 -15.94 -20.72 10.24
CA VAL A 957 -14.69 -20.24 10.86
C VAL A 957 -14.00 -19.20 9.99
N HIS A 958 -14.01 -19.31 8.65
CA HIS A 958 -13.41 -18.28 7.80
C HIS A 958 -14.24 -16.98 7.76
N LEU A 959 -15.57 -17.07 7.87
CA LEU A 959 -16.46 -15.91 7.99
C LEU A 959 -16.60 -15.37 9.42
N TYR A 960 -15.99 -16.00 10.43
CA TYR A 960 -16.07 -15.57 11.83
C TYR A 960 -15.54 -14.14 12.12
N PRO A 961 -14.46 -13.63 11.46
CA PRO A 961 -14.05 -12.23 11.61
C PRO A 961 -15.08 -11.24 11.06
N PHE A 962 -15.78 -11.61 9.99
CA PHE A 962 -16.91 -10.84 9.44
C PHE A 962 -18.09 -10.82 10.42
N LEU A 963 -18.46 -11.96 11.01
CA LEU A 963 -19.48 -12.02 12.07
C LEU A 963 -19.10 -11.14 13.27
N LYS A 964 -17.84 -11.18 13.72
CA LYS A 964 -17.30 -10.27 14.75
C LYS A 964 -17.33 -8.79 14.35
N GLY A 965 -17.31 -8.47 13.05
CA GLY A 965 -17.51 -7.12 12.53
C GLY A 965 -18.98 -6.69 12.60
N LEU A 966 -19.88 -7.56 12.13
CA LEU A 966 -21.34 -7.35 12.14
C LEU A 966 -21.91 -7.16 13.56
N MET A 967 -21.33 -7.83 14.56
CA MET A 967 -21.76 -7.73 15.96
C MET A 967 -21.40 -6.39 16.65
N GLY A 968 -20.59 -5.53 16.01
CA GLY A 968 -20.32 -4.16 16.47
C GLY A 968 -19.66 -4.03 17.85
N ARG A 969 -19.72 -2.82 18.41
CA ARG A 969 -19.05 -2.46 19.68
C ARG A 969 -19.98 -2.58 20.90
N GLN A 970 -20.42 -3.79 21.24
CA GLN A 970 -21.14 -4.04 22.50
C GLN A 970 -20.52 -5.17 23.33
N ASN A 971 -20.21 -4.84 24.59
CA ASN A 971 -19.74 -5.74 25.64
C ASN A 971 -20.55 -7.03 25.70
N ARG A 972 -19.89 -8.20 25.86
CA ARG A 972 -20.37 -9.57 26.24
C ARG A 972 -21.82 -9.97 25.86
N THR A 973 -22.81 -9.22 26.33
CA THR A 973 -24.26 -9.33 26.13
C THR A 973 -24.71 -9.78 24.72
N PRO A 974 -24.28 -9.21 23.57
CA PRO A 974 -24.79 -9.66 22.26
C PRO A 974 -24.25 -11.05 21.89
N THR A 975 -23.06 -11.42 22.37
CA THR A 975 -22.54 -12.79 22.19
C THR A 975 -23.36 -13.78 23.01
N ILE A 976 -23.74 -13.41 24.25
CA ILE A 976 -24.62 -14.20 25.11
C ILE A 976 -26.01 -14.36 24.48
N VAL A 977 -26.60 -13.26 23.97
CA VAL A 977 -27.91 -13.28 23.29
C VAL A 977 -27.88 -14.14 22.02
N ILE A 978 -26.80 -14.09 21.22
CA ILE A 978 -26.65 -14.95 20.03
C ILE A 978 -26.47 -16.42 20.41
N ILE A 979 -25.71 -16.73 21.47
CA ILE A 979 -25.61 -18.11 21.97
C ILE A 979 -26.99 -18.61 22.43
N TRP A 980 -27.74 -17.82 23.18
CA TRP A 980 -29.11 -18.17 23.59
C TRP A 980 -30.07 -18.29 22.41
N SER A 981 -29.99 -17.44 21.39
CA SER A 981 -30.88 -17.54 20.21
C SER A 981 -30.54 -18.75 19.35
N VAL A 982 -29.27 -19.13 19.21
CA VAL A 982 -28.85 -20.37 18.54
C VAL A 982 -29.26 -21.61 19.34
N LEU A 983 -29.14 -21.60 20.66
CA LEU A 983 -29.63 -22.68 21.53
C LEU A 983 -31.15 -22.83 21.44
N LEU A 984 -31.90 -21.72 21.54
CA LEU A 984 -33.36 -21.72 21.39
C LEU A 984 -33.78 -22.17 20.00
N ALA A 985 -33.15 -21.68 18.93
CA ALA A 985 -33.42 -22.13 17.57
C ALA A 985 -33.15 -23.63 17.39
N SER A 986 -32.06 -24.15 17.98
CA SER A 986 -31.76 -25.60 17.97
C SER A 986 -32.82 -26.41 18.72
N ILE A 987 -33.29 -25.93 19.88
CA ILE A 987 -34.38 -26.55 20.64
C ILE A 987 -35.69 -26.51 19.85
N PHE A 988 -36.04 -25.39 19.21
CA PHE A 988 -37.21 -25.29 18.34
C PHE A 988 -37.12 -26.18 17.11
N SER A 989 -35.94 -26.33 16.48
CA SER A 989 -35.73 -27.27 15.37
C SER A 989 -35.88 -28.73 15.81
N LEU A 990 -35.31 -29.11 16.95
CA LEU A 990 -35.45 -30.46 17.52
C LEU A 990 -36.91 -30.76 17.92
N LEU A 991 -37.60 -29.79 18.52
CA LEU A 991 -39.03 -29.91 18.83
C LEU A 991 -39.87 -30.01 17.55
N TRP A 992 -39.59 -29.20 16.53
CA TRP A 992 -40.30 -29.26 15.25
C TRP A 992 -40.16 -30.66 14.63
N VAL A 993 -38.94 -31.17 14.42
CA VAL A 993 -38.73 -32.49 13.79
C VAL A 993 -39.29 -33.63 14.65
N ARG A 994 -39.39 -33.48 15.98
CA ARG A 994 -40.08 -34.44 16.87
C ARG A 994 -41.60 -34.41 16.77
N ILE A 995 -42.20 -33.25 16.45
CA ILE A 995 -43.65 -33.02 16.43
C ILE A 995 -44.23 -33.19 15.00
N ASP A 996 -43.46 -32.83 13.97
CA ASP A 996 -43.89 -32.69 12.58
C ASP A 996 -44.46 -34.00 12.01
N PRO A 997 -45.79 -34.08 11.77
CA PRO A 997 -46.44 -35.28 11.26
C PRO A 997 -46.15 -35.56 9.78
N PHE A 998 -45.53 -34.63 9.05
CA PHE A 998 -45.15 -34.78 7.64
C PHE A 998 -43.76 -35.39 7.47
N THR A 999 -42.98 -35.53 8.54
CA THR A 999 -41.78 -36.39 8.51
C THR A 999 -42.20 -37.84 8.32
N VAL A 1000 -41.65 -38.51 7.30
CA VAL A 1000 -41.96 -39.93 7.04
C VAL A 1000 -41.30 -40.77 8.13
N LYS A 1001 -42.03 -41.00 9.22
CA LYS A 1001 -41.65 -41.94 10.28
C LYS A 1001 -41.43 -43.29 9.64
N ALA A 1002 -40.18 -43.73 9.57
CA ALA A 1002 -39.82 -45.02 9.02
C ALA A 1002 -40.54 -46.11 9.82
N LYS A 1003 -41.60 -46.68 9.23
CA LYS A 1003 -42.13 -47.95 9.71
C LYS A 1003 -41.02 -48.98 9.50
N GLY A 1004 -40.38 -49.39 10.60
CA GLY A 1004 -39.66 -50.66 10.62
C GLY A 1004 -40.60 -51.81 10.23
N PRO A 1005 -40.05 -53.00 9.94
CA PRO A 1005 -40.87 -54.18 9.68
C PRO A 1005 -41.86 -54.37 10.84
N ASP A 1006 -43.10 -54.77 10.53
CA ASP A 1006 -44.11 -54.97 11.56
C ASP A 1006 -43.69 -56.17 12.42
N VAL A 1007 -43.19 -55.88 13.62
CA VAL A 1007 -42.69 -56.88 14.58
C VAL A 1007 -43.76 -57.92 14.94
N LYS A 1008 -45.05 -57.63 14.75
CA LYS A 1008 -46.13 -58.63 14.91
C LYS A 1008 -46.18 -59.65 13.76
N GLN A 1009 -45.70 -59.31 12.57
CA GLN A 1009 -45.57 -60.25 11.44
C GLN A 1009 -44.22 -60.99 11.43
N CYS A 1010 -43.15 -60.41 11.97
CA CYS A 1010 -41.83 -61.04 12.01
C CYS A 1010 -41.63 -62.06 13.15
N GLY A 1011 -42.50 -62.09 14.16
CA GLY A 1011 -42.51 -63.13 15.20
C GLY A 1011 -41.31 -63.13 16.17
N ILE A 1012 -40.48 -62.08 16.14
CA ILE A 1012 -39.26 -61.95 16.95
C ILE A 1012 -39.48 -60.88 18.02
N ASN A 1013 -39.42 -61.28 19.29
CA ASN A 1013 -39.33 -60.37 20.43
C ASN A 1013 -37.86 -59.99 20.69
N CYS A 1014 -37.32 -59.03 19.92
CA CYS A 1014 -36.07 -58.32 20.16
C CYS A 1014 -36.17 -56.89 19.56
#